data_AF-A0A9D1QYZ5-F1
#
_entry.id   AF-A0A9D1QYZ5-F1
#
_cell.length_a   1.000
_cell.length_b   1.000
_cell.length_c   1.000
_cell.angle_alpha   90.00
_cell.angle_beta   90.00
_cell.angle_gamma   90.00
#
_symmetry.space_group_name_H-M   'P 1'
#
loop_
_entity.id
_entity.type
_entity.pdbx_description
1 polymer ?
#
loop_
_entity_poly.entity_id
_entity_poly.type
_entity_poly.pdbx_seq_one_letter_code
_entity_poly.pdbx_strand_id
1 'polypeptide(L)'
;LANSGLYDKDINEKGVYVNPKDGKEYPGVHTRKAADGSWELTGVFAESAAMGLLGAGEAPTVDNSGAKAVARTSQVYAAAGVTTADQGAGVFAMPTVINGQFQYAGYNLSEVQNGLAQGVMGVRLILHPFGYMNIGNGLDLGAISRMALGWTGTGFTEKGASSPSVGDDITSLSLTGVAIGGKAPEGLPADRIFLGTWKFVYDGSNQGYTGYFKKPGYWNPSFGGYAPGYDGLPSAVTYTREKLEEQVDFYHAKSEPFEIHTNGSQAAEDFITAIEKAVAAHPDVKDMRHTSIHAQMMERQHIERLVGDYSKLDATKDMYESLSGAAVDTDLRARLGNGQLMRDQNLINSYFINHAYFWGDRHLEIFMGPGRGKNMNPAGWSVAMDNLYTFHNDTTVTPISPLRSLQSAVERVSAPTSLGAGGTLVSGEGKDLDAIVYYPEVKGGTEKPFWNYDQRISVLQALHGLTIVPAYQNRLEDRVGSIKEGKFADFVILDRDPFAVKPSELASIRVASTIVGDTVVHGVLPDDESFASQLAPAYIQPGGVTPTDFKSQSLDPATAEKTYASLPEGTKRLGTFDFSATIPAGKSAVFQMNFLGNGEAVNTMSLLKLTETKVTSYEYGMPTPAELETASGKWWIADIDASTKALKADDTLMMDHTYTAFFVIADNDPVFDHDGTDGVIADPVALATTGPLPDNGTNVGSSDDGGSSSGCTVGSTPSYDLLLLFLGLSVTVFLRTVRRKTAK
;
A
#
# COMPACT_ATOMS: atom_id res chain seq x y z
N LEU A 1 -32.09 -1.72 3.20
CA LEU A 1 -32.66 -3.08 3.31
C LEU A 1 -33.78 -3.35 2.31
N ALA A 2 -34.77 -2.48 2.16
CA ALA A 2 -35.87 -2.73 1.19
C ALA A 2 -35.37 -3.05 -0.23
N ASN A 3 -34.30 -2.37 -0.69
CA ASN A 3 -33.69 -2.62 -2.00
C ASN A 3 -32.77 -3.86 -2.07
N SER A 4 -32.42 -4.47 -0.94
CA SER A 4 -31.56 -5.67 -0.90
C SER A 4 -32.37 -6.98 -0.96
N GLY A 5 -33.70 -6.91 -1.02
CA GLY A 5 -34.57 -8.09 -1.10
C GLY A 5 -34.64 -8.91 0.20
N LEU A 6 -34.30 -8.29 1.35
CA LEU A 6 -34.33 -8.91 2.67
C LEU A 6 -35.50 -8.32 3.48
N TYR A 7 -36.33 -9.19 4.06
CA TYR A 7 -37.56 -8.78 4.74
C TYR A 7 -37.71 -9.42 6.12
N ASP A 8 -38.32 -8.70 7.06
CA ASP A 8 -38.58 -9.19 8.44
C ASP A 8 -39.43 -10.47 8.46
N LYS A 9 -40.33 -10.63 7.48
CA LYS A 9 -41.16 -11.84 7.32
C LYS A 9 -40.36 -13.13 7.09
N ASP A 10 -39.09 -13.01 6.70
CA ASP A 10 -38.21 -14.13 6.43
C ASP A 10 -37.38 -14.49 7.68
N ILE A 11 -37.64 -13.86 8.84
CA ILE A 11 -37.04 -14.22 10.12
C ILE A 11 -37.86 -15.33 10.78
N ASN A 12 -37.20 -16.42 11.17
CA ASN A 12 -37.86 -17.53 11.85
C ASN A 12 -38.18 -17.21 13.33
N GLU A 13 -38.92 -18.09 14.00
CA GLU A 13 -39.35 -17.89 15.40
C GLU A 13 -38.19 -17.73 16.39
N LYS A 14 -36.99 -18.22 16.03
CA LYS A 14 -35.76 -18.11 16.83
C LYS A 14 -35.03 -16.77 16.62
N GLY A 15 -35.51 -15.90 15.74
CA GLY A 15 -34.87 -14.64 15.40
C GLY A 15 -33.74 -14.78 14.39
N VAL A 16 -33.70 -15.86 13.60
CA VAL A 16 -32.67 -16.06 12.57
C VAL A 16 -33.27 -15.82 11.20
N TYR A 17 -32.59 -15.01 10.36
CA TYR A 17 -33.01 -14.80 8.98
C TYR A 17 -32.88 -16.09 8.16
N VAL A 18 -33.91 -16.42 7.38
CA VAL A 18 -33.94 -17.58 6.48
C VAL A 18 -34.12 -17.06 5.06
N ASN A 19 -33.13 -17.27 4.19
CA ASN A 19 -33.24 -16.79 2.82
C ASN A 19 -34.33 -17.59 2.08
N PRO A 20 -35.39 -16.93 1.57
CA PRO A 20 -36.52 -17.64 0.95
C PRO A 20 -36.15 -18.31 -0.39
N LYS A 21 -34.99 -17.96 -0.98
CA LYS A 21 -34.52 -18.56 -2.25
C LYS A 21 -33.89 -19.94 -2.06
N ASP A 22 -33.20 -20.17 -0.95
CA ASP A 22 -32.43 -21.40 -0.70
C ASP A 22 -32.86 -22.15 0.58
N GLY A 23 -33.69 -21.52 1.43
CA GLY A 23 -34.16 -22.06 2.69
C GLY A 23 -33.09 -22.13 3.79
N LYS A 24 -31.92 -21.52 3.60
CA LYS A 24 -30.83 -21.56 4.58
C LYS A 24 -30.98 -20.49 5.64
N GLU A 25 -30.60 -20.84 6.87
CA GLU A 25 -30.46 -19.90 7.99
C GLU A 25 -29.17 -19.09 7.85
N TYR A 26 -29.24 -17.78 8.08
CA TYR A 26 -28.11 -16.86 8.10
C TYR A 26 -28.04 -16.15 9.46
N PRO A 27 -27.40 -16.77 10.48
CA PRO A 27 -27.28 -16.22 11.83
C PRO A 27 -26.59 -14.86 11.88
N GLY A 28 -25.69 -14.60 10.92
CA GLY A 28 -25.01 -13.32 10.76
C GLY A 28 -25.92 -12.14 10.37
N VAL A 29 -27.16 -12.37 9.94
CA VAL A 29 -28.14 -11.30 9.77
C VAL A 29 -28.72 -10.98 11.15
N HIS A 30 -28.25 -9.90 11.77
CA HIS A 30 -28.67 -9.57 13.12
C HIS A 30 -30.11 -9.07 13.14
N THR A 31 -30.91 -9.71 13.97
CA THR A 31 -32.28 -9.34 14.26
C THR A 31 -32.41 -8.84 15.69
N ARG A 32 -33.49 -8.11 15.98
CA ARG A 32 -33.87 -7.78 17.33
C ARG A 32 -35.36 -8.03 17.52
N LYS A 33 -35.76 -8.25 18.76
CA LYS A 33 -37.16 -8.45 19.11
C LYS A 33 -37.82 -7.09 19.34
N ALA A 34 -38.87 -6.81 18.58
CA ALA A 34 -39.69 -5.61 18.71
C ALA A 34 -40.58 -5.68 19.96
N ALA A 35 -41.14 -4.53 20.36
CA ALA A 35 -41.97 -4.41 21.56
C ALA A 35 -43.27 -5.25 21.49
N ASP A 36 -43.76 -5.55 20.29
CA ASP A 36 -44.93 -6.40 20.06
C ASP A 36 -44.60 -7.91 20.03
N GLY A 37 -43.32 -8.27 20.22
CA GLY A 37 -42.83 -9.64 20.23
C GLY A 37 -42.42 -10.18 18.85
N SER A 38 -42.61 -9.43 17.77
CA SER A 38 -42.11 -9.78 16.43
C SER A 38 -40.59 -9.61 16.33
N TRP A 39 -39.95 -10.23 15.34
CA TRP A 39 -38.54 -10.04 15.04
C TRP A 39 -38.39 -9.05 13.87
N GLU A 40 -37.43 -8.14 13.98
CA GLU A 40 -37.10 -7.17 12.92
C GLU A 40 -35.61 -7.17 12.61
N LEU A 41 -35.27 -6.90 11.36
CA LEU A 41 -33.90 -6.71 10.90
C LEU A 41 -33.30 -5.46 11.55
N THR A 42 -32.09 -5.58 12.10
CA THR A 42 -31.37 -4.43 12.66
C THR A 42 -30.65 -3.61 11.59
N GLY A 43 -30.44 -4.20 10.40
CA GLY A 43 -29.55 -3.69 9.36
C GLY A 43 -28.08 -4.01 9.59
N VAL A 44 -27.73 -4.79 10.61
CA VAL A 44 -26.37 -5.27 10.86
C VAL A 44 -26.20 -6.67 10.26
N PHE A 45 -25.14 -6.84 9.49
CA PHE A 45 -24.71 -8.11 8.92
C PHE A 45 -23.31 -8.43 9.44
N ALA A 46 -23.16 -9.55 10.12
CA ALA A 46 -21.89 -10.14 10.50
C ALA A 46 -21.68 -11.40 9.65
N GLU A 47 -20.43 -11.79 9.41
CA GLU A 47 -20.05 -12.96 8.61
C GLU A 47 -20.30 -12.81 7.11
N SER A 48 -19.38 -13.38 6.31
CA SER A 48 -19.38 -13.22 4.85
C SER A 48 -20.62 -13.81 4.18
N ALA A 49 -21.19 -14.88 4.72
CA ALA A 49 -22.41 -15.49 4.18
C ALA A 49 -23.62 -14.56 4.29
N ALA A 50 -23.77 -13.84 5.42
CA ALA A 50 -24.85 -12.87 5.60
C ALA A 50 -24.59 -11.59 4.80
N MET A 51 -23.34 -11.10 4.75
CA MET A 51 -22.98 -9.98 3.89
C MET A 51 -23.24 -10.28 2.41
N GLY A 52 -22.99 -11.52 1.96
CA GLY A 52 -23.25 -11.98 0.59
C GLY A 52 -24.73 -12.08 0.22
N LEU A 53 -25.66 -11.94 1.18
CA LEU A 53 -27.09 -11.81 0.90
C LEU A 53 -27.44 -10.43 0.33
N LEU A 54 -26.63 -9.42 0.64
CA LEU A 54 -26.73 -8.13 -0.01
C LEU A 54 -26.28 -8.36 -1.44
N GLY A 55 -27.24 -8.38 -2.38
CA GLY A 55 -26.90 -8.44 -3.79
C GLY A 55 -25.87 -7.36 -4.07
N ALA A 56 -24.80 -7.71 -4.80
CA ALA A 56 -24.06 -6.70 -5.53
C ALA A 56 -25.13 -5.94 -6.31
N GLY A 57 -25.41 -4.70 -5.92
CA GLY A 57 -26.29 -3.85 -6.70
C GLY A 57 -25.77 -3.81 -8.14
N GLU A 58 -26.56 -3.31 -9.07
CA GLU A 58 -25.98 -2.80 -10.31
C GLU A 58 -24.72 -2.02 -9.93
N ALA A 59 -23.57 -2.42 -10.47
CA ALA A 59 -22.32 -1.72 -10.21
C ALA A 59 -22.65 -0.24 -10.40
N PRO A 60 -22.41 0.61 -9.38
CA PRO A 60 -22.81 2.00 -9.46
C PRO A 60 -22.35 2.55 -10.80
N THR A 61 -23.19 3.33 -11.47
CA THR A 61 -22.73 4.19 -12.57
C THR A 61 -21.50 4.91 -12.05
N VAL A 62 -20.32 4.50 -12.54
CA VAL A 62 -19.01 4.95 -12.05
C VAL A 62 -18.84 6.37 -12.53
N ASP A 63 -19.43 7.32 -11.81
CA ASP A 63 -19.11 8.73 -11.92
C ASP A 63 -17.78 8.96 -11.18
N ASN A 64 -16.70 8.50 -11.81
CA ASN A 64 -15.34 8.87 -11.45
C ASN A 64 -14.86 8.45 -10.03
N SER A 65 -15.52 7.48 -9.37
CA SER A 65 -15.11 7.00 -8.04
C SER A 65 -13.76 6.28 -8.03
N GLY A 66 -13.45 5.51 -9.08
CA GLY A 66 -12.16 4.82 -9.23
C GLY A 66 -10.97 5.78 -9.27
N ALA A 67 -11.06 6.87 -10.04
CA ALA A 67 -9.98 7.86 -10.08
C ALA A 67 -9.81 8.60 -8.74
N LYS A 68 -10.90 8.87 -8.01
CA LYS A 68 -10.82 9.42 -6.65
C LYS A 68 -10.10 8.47 -5.69
N ALA A 69 -10.38 7.17 -5.77
CA ALA A 69 -9.70 6.16 -4.96
C ALA A 69 -8.21 6.09 -5.30
N VAL A 70 -7.85 6.11 -6.59
CA VAL A 70 -6.45 6.15 -7.06
C VAL A 70 -5.74 7.41 -6.59
N ALA A 71 -6.36 8.58 -6.74
CA ALA A 71 -5.81 9.86 -6.31
C ALA A 71 -5.48 9.86 -4.82
N ARG A 72 -6.46 9.47 -3.98
CA ARG A 72 -6.26 9.44 -2.53
C ARG A 72 -5.24 8.39 -2.11
N THR A 73 -5.28 7.21 -2.70
CA THR A 73 -4.30 6.15 -2.42
C THR A 73 -2.90 6.61 -2.78
N SER A 74 -2.71 7.18 -3.97
CA SER A 74 -1.41 7.70 -4.41
C SER A 74 -0.90 8.81 -3.48
N GLN A 75 -1.76 9.73 -3.05
CA GLN A 75 -1.37 10.81 -2.15
C GLN A 75 -0.90 10.27 -0.79
N VAL A 76 -1.66 9.35 -0.19
CA VAL A 76 -1.35 8.78 1.13
C VAL A 76 -0.09 7.91 1.09
N TYR A 77 0.10 7.14 0.01
CA TYR A 77 1.29 6.32 -0.17
C TYR A 77 2.54 7.17 -0.40
N ALA A 78 2.44 8.19 -1.26
CA ALA A 78 3.54 9.12 -1.48
C ALA A 78 3.90 9.88 -0.19
N ALA A 79 2.92 10.28 0.62
CA ALA A 79 3.15 10.89 1.93
C ALA A 79 3.87 9.97 2.91
N ALA A 80 3.63 8.66 2.82
CA ALA A 80 4.33 7.66 3.63
C ALA A 80 5.71 7.27 3.07
N GLY A 81 6.21 7.92 2.01
CA GLY A 81 7.50 7.60 1.41
C GLY A 81 7.49 6.39 0.49
N VAL A 82 6.33 5.98 -0.02
CA VAL A 82 6.22 4.87 -0.97
C VAL A 82 6.32 5.40 -2.39
N THR A 83 7.33 4.95 -3.12
CA THR A 83 7.54 5.28 -4.54
C THR A 83 6.88 4.26 -5.48
N THR A 84 6.89 2.99 -5.08
CA THR A 84 6.26 1.87 -5.79
C THR A 84 5.39 1.09 -4.82
N ALA A 85 4.09 1.06 -5.07
CA ALA A 85 3.11 0.34 -4.28
C ALA A 85 2.90 -1.08 -4.82
N ASP A 86 2.51 -1.99 -3.94
CA ASP A 86 2.10 -3.35 -4.26
C ASP A 86 0.61 -3.50 -3.97
N GLN A 87 -0.18 -3.97 -4.96
CA GLN A 87 -1.59 -4.31 -4.79
C GLN A 87 -1.81 -5.80 -4.99
N GLY A 88 -1.79 -6.52 -3.86
CA GLY A 88 -2.22 -7.91 -3.74
C GLY A 88 -3.70 -8.10 -4.07
N ALA A 89 -4.07 -9.26 -4.64
CA ALA A 89 -5.48 -9.64 -4.86
C ALA A 89 -6.22 -8.78 -5.90
N GLY A 90 -5.53 -8.36 -6.97
CA GLY A 90 -6.11 -7.66 -8.11
C GLY A 90 -7.08 -8.55 -8.89
N VAL A 91 -8.25 -8.02 -9.20
CA VAL A 91 -9.23 -8.61 -10.10
C VAL A 91 -9.25 -7.78 -11.38
N PHE A 92 -8.79 -8.37 -12.48
CA PHE A 92 -8.65 -7.63 -13.74
C PHE A 92 -10.01 -7.47 -14.44
N ALA A 93 -10.88 -8.47 -14.29
CA ALA A 93 -12.21 -8.45 -14.84
C ALA A 93 -13.22 -9.14 -13.91
N MET A 94 -14.43 -8.58 -13.82
CA MET A 94 -15.53 -9.09 -13.01
C MET A 94 -16.66 -9.62 -13.90
N PRO A 95 -17.27 -10.77 -13.56
CA PRO A 95 -18.48 -11.26 -14.20
C PRO A 95 -19.61 -10.23 -14.11
N THR A 96 -20.34 -10.01 -15.20
CA THR A 96 -21.47 -9.09 -15.25
C THR A 96 -22.52 -9.55 -16.27
N VAL A 97 -23.70 -8.91 -16.27
CA VAL A 97 -24.75 -9.12 -17.27
C VAL A 97 -24.96 -7.84 -18.05
N ILE A 98 -24.62 -7.85 -19.33
CA ILE A 98 -24.78 -6.71 -20.24
C ILE A 98 -25.83 -7.09 -21.28
N ASN A 99 -26.90 -6.29 -21.39
CA ASN A 99 -28.03 -6.56 -22.28
C ASN A 99 -28.61 -7.98 -22.14
N GLY A 100 -28.66 -8.51 -20.91
CA GLY A 100 -29.16 -9.85 -20.63
C GLY A 100 -28.20 -11.00 -20.95
N GLN A 101 -26.96 -10.70 -21.36
CA GLN A 101 -25.93 -11.71 -21.64
C GLN A 101 -24.80 -11.67 -20.61
N PHE A 102 -24.35 -12.85 -20.19
CA PHE A 102 -23.18 -12.98 -19.33
C PHE A 102 -21.92 -12.53 -20.06
N GLN A 103 -21.20 -11.58 -19.48
CA GLN A 103 -19.99 -10.95 -20.02
C GLN A 103 -19.03 -10.58 -18.87
N TYR A 104 -17.90 -9.96 -19.20
CA TYR A 104 -16.93 -9.46 -18.21
C TYR A 104 -16.72 -7.96 -18.38
N ALA A 105 -16.62 -7.25 -17.25
CA ALA A 105 -16.26 -5.84 -17.19
C ALA A 105 -14.88 -5.68 -16.52
N GLY A 106 -14.06 -4.77 -17.06
CA GLY A 106 -12.75 -4.44 -16.52
C GLY A 106 -12.88 -3.80 -15.13
N TYR A 107 -11.92 -4.09 -14.26
CA TYR A 107 -11.95 -3.64 -12.86
C TYR A 107 -10.61 -3.01 -12.45
N ASN A 108 -9.77 -3.66 -11.63
CA ASN A 108 -8.63 -3.00 -10.99
C ASN A 108 -7.66 -2.34 -11.97
N LEU A 109 -7.20 -3.04 -13.02
CA LEU A 109 -6.26 -2.48 -14.00
C LEU A 109 -6.87 -1.27 -14.73
N SER A 110 -8.15 -1.37 -15.12
CA SER A 110 -8.88 -0.31 -15.81
C SER A 110 -9.03 0.94 -14.93
N GLU A 111 -9.30 0.77 -13.64
CA GLU A 111 -9.42 1.88 -12.70
C GLU A 111 -8.08 2.62 -12.51
N VAL A 112 -6.97 1.89 -12.34
CA VAL A 112 -5.65 2.51 -12.17
C VAL A 112 -5.14 3.15 -13.45
N GLN A 113 -5.40 2.55 -14.62
CA GLN A 113 -5.08 3.15 -15.92
C GLN A 113 -5.87 4.45 -16.15
N ASN A 114 -7.15 4.49 -15.78
CA ASN A 114 -7.96 5.70 -15.86
C ASN A 114 -7.46 6.78 -14.89
N GLY A 115 -7.10 6.42 -13.65
CA GLY A 115 -6.47 7.35 -12.71
C GLY A 115 -5.13 7.90 -13.22
N LEU A 116 -4.33 7.05 -13.87
CA LEU A 116 -3.09 7.48 -14.53
C LEU A 116 -3.36 8.42 -15.72
N ALA A 117 -4.34 8.13 -16.57
CA ALA A 117 -4.75 8.99 -17.67
C ALA A 117 -5.22 10.37 -17.21
N GLN A 118 -5.82 10.44 -16.02
CA GLN A 118 -6.24 11.68 -15.38
C GLN A 118 -5.09 12.40 -14.64
N GLY A 119 -3.88 11.84 -14.62
CA GLY A 119 -2.72 12.45 -13.96
C GLY A 119 -2.74 12.41 -12.43
N VAL A 120 -3.61 11.61 -11.82
CA VAL A 120 -3.79 11.56 -10.36
C VAL A 120 -3.02 10.42 -9.66
N MET A 121 -2.32 9.60 -10.44
CA MET A 121 -1.42 8.56 -9.92
C MET A 121 0.02 9.07 -9.97
N GLY A 122 0.61 9.36 -8.81
CA GLY A 122 2.01 9.78 -8.66
C GLY A 122 2.97 8.61 -8.42
N VAL A 123 2.56 7.61 -7.63
CA VAL A 123 3.39 6.42 -7.36
C VAL A 123 3.38 5.43 -8.54
N ARG A 124 4.31 4.49 -8.57
CA ARG A 124 4.22 3.29 -9.42
C ARG A 124 3.40 2.20 -8.73
N LEU A 125 2.93 1.23 -9.49
CA LEU A 125 2.13 0.12 -8.98
C LEU A 125 2.65 -1.22 -9.50
N ILE A 126 2.75 -2.20 -8.61
CA ILE A 126 2.87 -3.62 -8.94
C ILE A 126 1.52 -4.26 -8.67
N LEU A 127 0.92 -4.86 -9.68
CA LEU A 127 -0.46 -5.34 -9.63
C LEU A 127 -0.48 -6.87 -9.67
N HIS A 128 -0.91 -7.51 -8.58
CA HIS A 128 -0.87 -8.96 -8.39
C HIS A 128 -2.24 -9.58 -8.68
N PRO A 129 -2.46 -10.22 -9.84
CA PRO A 129 -3.75 -10.82 -10.16
C PRO A 129 -4.03 -12.04 -9.28
N PHE A 130 -5.31 -12.34 -9.00
CA PHE A 130 -5.65 -13.62 -8.38
C PHE A 130 -5.19 -14.80 -9.24
N GLY A 131 -4.51 -15.76 -8.61
CA GLY A 131 -4.15 -17.04 -9.22
C GLY A 131 -5.25 -18.09 -9.09
N TYR A 132 -6.02 -18.03 -8.00
CA TYR A 132 -7.18 -18.88 -7.74
C TYR A 132 -8.07 -18.28 -6.67
N MET A 133 -9.36 -18.17 -6.96
CA MET A 133 -10.40 -17.96 -5.96
C MET A 133 -11.75 -18.37 -6.54
N ASN A 134 -12.40 -19.34 -5.89
CA ASN A 134 -13.76 -19.69 -6.25
C ASN A 134 -14.75 -18.67 -5.65
N ILE A 135 -15.45 -17.94 -6.51
CA ILE A 135 -16.44 -16.94 -6.12
C ILE A 135 -17.88 -17.44 -6.26
N GLY A 136 -18.07 -18.76 -6.36
CA GLY A 136 -19.37 -19.41 -6.53
C GLY A 136 -19.78 -19.57 -7.99
N ASN A 137 -20.86 -20.32 -8.23
CA ASN A 137 -21.42 -20.59 -9.58
C ASN A 137 -20.41 -21.15 -10.61
N GLY A 138 -19.36 -21.81 -10.14
CA GLY A 138 -18.30 -22.35 -11.00
C GLY A 138 -17.31 -21.31 -11.54
N LEU A 139 -17.31 -20.09 -10.99
CA LEU A 139 -16.42 -19.01 -11.40
C LEU A 139 -15.14 -19.00 -10.56
N ASP A 140 -14.00 -18.91 -11.26
CA ASP A 140 -12.66 -18.84 -10.69
C ASP A 140 -11.97 -17.55 -11.15
N LEU A 141 -11.62 -16.68 -10.21
CA LEU A 141 -10.90 -15.42 -10.50
C LEU A 141 -9.51 -15.67 -11.10
N GLY A 142 -8.89 -16.82 -10.84
CA GLY A 142 -7.65 -17.24 -11.47
C GLY A 142 -7.79 -17.42 -12.97
N ALA A 143 -8.75 -18.24 -13.38
CA ALA A 143 -9.09 -18.46 -14.78
C ALA A 143 -9.49 -17.16 -15.50
N ILE A 144 -10.27 -16.29 -14.83
CA ILE A 144 -10.68 -15.00 -15.38
C ILE A 144 -9.46 -14.07 -15.55
N SER A 145 -8.54 -14.04 -14.60
CA SER A 145 -7.32 -13.22 -14.70
C SER A 145 -6.40 -13.71 -15.81
N ARG A 146 -6.19 -15.03 -15.94
CA ARG A 146 -5.45 -15.63 -17.05
C ARG A 146 -6.08 -15.29 -18.41
N MET A 147 -7.41 -15.41 -18.54
CA MET A 147 -8.15 -14.96 -19.73
C MET A 147 -7.89 -13.47 -20.03
N ALA A 148 -8.04 -12.61 -19.03
CA ALA A 148 -7.85 -11.16 -19.18
C ALA A 148 -6.42 -10.83 -19.65
N LEU A 149 -5.44 -11.62 -19.23
CA LEU A 149 -4.03 -11.54 -19.64
C LEU A 149 -3.71 -12.29 -20.96
N GLY A 150 -4.72 -12.79 -21.67
CA GLY A 150 -4.57 -13.39 -22.99
C GLY A 150 -4.11 -14.86 -23.00
N TRP A 151 -4.23 -15.56 -21.87
CA TRP A 151 -4.01 -17.02 -21.85
C TRP A 151 -5.11 -17.73 -22.66
N THR A 152 -4.76 -18.90 -23.21
CA THR A 152 -5.60 -19.70 -24.11
C THR A 152 -5.83 -21.11 -23.57
N GLY A 153 -6.48 -21.95 -24.38
CA GLY A 153 -6.83 -23.33 -24.01
C GLY A 153 -8.05 -23.41 -23.08
N THR A 154 -8.55 -24.63 -22.87
CA THR A 154 -9.67 -24.87 -21.97
C THR A 154 -9.28 -24.50 -20.54
N GLY A 155 -10.06 -23.60 -19.91
CA GLY A 155 -9.77 -23.09 -18.57
C GLY A 155 -8.62 -22.08 -18.49
N PHE A 156 -8.15 -21.56 -19.63
CA PHE A 156 -7.07 -20.57 -19.72
C PHE A 156 -5.78 -21.08 -19.08
N THR A 157 -5.34 -22.27 -19.51
CA THR A 157 -4.22 -23.02 -18.93
C THR A 157 -2.93 -22.95 -19.75
N GLU A 158 -2.99 -22.33 -20.93
CA GLU A 158 -1.85 -22.14 -21.83
C GLU A 158 -1.50 -20.66 -21.90
N LYS A 159 -0.27 -20.29 -21.53
CA LYS A 159 0.18 -18.90 -21.60
C LYS A 159 0.33 -18.48 -23.06
N GLY A 160 -0.35 -17.42 -23.46
CA GLY A 160 -0.27 -16.87 -24.81
C GLY A 160 1.11 -16.27 -25.07
N ALA A 161 1.58 -16.29 -26.33
CA ALA A 161 2.88 -15.72 -26.70
C ALA A 161 2.99 -14.21 -26.43
N SER A 162 1.86 -13.50 -26.40
CA SER A 162 1.75 -12.08 -26.07
C SER A 162 1.28 -11.81 -24.64
N SER A 163 1.09 -12.85 -23.82
CA SER A 163 0.71 -12.67 -22.42
C SER A 163 1.89 -12.11 -21.63
N PRO A 164 1.68 -11.06 -20.83
CA PRO A 164 2.74 -10.49 -20.01
C PRO A 164 3.25 -11.50 -18.97
N SER A 165 4.48 -11.30 -18.56
CA SER A 165 5.17 -12.02 -17.48
C SER A 165 5.32 -11.12 -16.26
N VAL A 166 5.54 -11.72 -15.11
CA VAL A 166 5.80 -10.98 -13.87
C VAL A 166 7.03 -10.08 -14.05
N GLY A 167 6.87 -8.81 -13.70
CA GLY A 167 7.83 -7.73 -13.92
C GLY A 167 7.57 -6.92 -15.20
N ASP A 168 6.78 -7.42 -16.15
CA ASP A 168 6.51 -6.66 -17.38
C ASP A 168 5.72 -5.39 -17.09
N ASP A 169 6.01 -4.33 -17.86
CA ASP A 169 5.19 -3.12 -17.88
C ASP A 169 3.84 -3.43 -18.56
N ILE A 170 2.76 -3.32 -17.79
CA ILE A 170 1.38 -3.51 -18.24
C ILE A 170 0.61 -2.19 -18.28
N THR A 171 1.29 -1.05 -18.21
CA THR A 171 0.65 0.27 -18.15
C THR A 171 -0.35 0.48 -19.28
N SER A 172 -0.01 0.07 -20.49
CA SER A 172 -0.86 0.23 -21.69
C SER A 172 -1.52 -1.08 -22.14
N LEU A 173 -1.55 -2.11 -21.28
CA LEU A 173 -2.14 -3.41 -21.60
C LEU A 173 -3.67 -3.30 -21.72
N SER A 174 -4.22 -3.73 -22.85
CA SER A 174 -5.66 -3.96 -23.00
C SER A 174 -6.01 -5.42 -22.69
N LEU A 175 -7.08 -5.62 -21.92
CA LEU A 175 -7.53 -6.91 -21.44
C LEU A 175 -8.27 -7.71 -22.52
N THR A 176 -8.03 -9.02 -22.55
CA THR A 176 -8.67 -9.97 -23.48
C THR A 176 -9.96 -10.54 -22.88
N GLY A 177 -11.01 -10.70 -23.70
CA GLY A 177 -12.28 -11.28 -23.25
C GLY A 177 -13.13 -10.38 -22.35
N VAL A 178 -12.79 -9.09 -22.27
CA VAL A 178 -13.48 -8.09 -21.44
C VAL A 178 -14.28 -7.14 -22.34
N ALA A 179 -15.60 -7.09 -22.15
CA ALA A 179 -16.51 -6.39 -23.05
C ALA A 179 -16.60 -4.88 -22.81
N ILE A 180 -16.51 -4.45 -21.54
CA ILE A 180 -16.54 -3.04 -21.14
C ILE A 180 -15.34 -2.76 -20.25
N GLY A 181 -14.67 -1.62 -20.42
CA GLY A 181 -13.51 -1.25 -19.61
C GLY A 181 -12.25 -2.10 -19.86
N GLY A 182 -12.24 -2.96 -20.88
CA GLY A 182 -11.07 -3.78 -21.22
C GLY A 182 -9.99 -3.06 -22.05
N LYS A 183 -10.33 -1.96 -22.73
CA LYS A 183 -9.38 -1.19 -23.54
C LYS A 183 -8.62 -0.19 -22.66
N ALA A 184 -7.29 -0.22 -22.71
CA ALA A 184 -6.47 0.78 -22.04
C ALA A 184 -6.67 2.18 -22.67
N PRO A 185 -6.64 3.26 -21.87
CA PRO A 185 -6.53 4.63 -22.37
C PRO A 185 -5.33 4.82 -23.31
N GLU A 186 -5.47 5.72 -24.28
CA GLU A 186 -4.39 6.04 -25.22
C GLU A 186 -3.42 7.06 -24.59
N GLY A 187 -2.12 6.95 -24.92
CA GLY A 187 -1.12 7.95 -24.50
C GLY A 187 -0.62 7.84 -23.06
N LEU A 188 -0.86 6.72 -22.37
CA LEU A 188 -0.32 6.50 -21.03
C LEU A 188 1.23 6.47 -21.05
N PRO A 189 1.89 7.08 -20.04
CA PRO A 189 3.35 6.97 -19.90
C PRO A 189 3.75 5.54 -19.54
N ALA A 190 4.86 5.05 -20.09
CA ALA A 190 5.39 3.73 -19.79
C ALA A 190 5.88 3.60 -18.33
N ASP A 191 6.12 2.35 -17.91
CA ASP A 191 6.76 1.97 -16.65
C ASP A 191 6.03 2.42 -15.38
N ARG A 192 4.70 2.59 -15.41
CA ARG A 192 3.91 3.03 -14.25
C ARG A 192 3.21 1.89 -13.51
N ILE A 193 2.82 0.84 -14.22
CA ILE A 193 2.09 -0.30 -13.69
C ILE A 193 2.79 -1.58 -14.17
N PHE A 194 3.26 -2.40 -13.25
CA PHE A 194 3.93 -3.67 -13.54
C PHE A 194 3.06 -4.86 -13.13
N LEU A 195 3.19 -5.97 -13.86
CA LEU A 195 2.54 -7.21 -13.46
C LEU A 195 3.29 -7.84 -12.27
N GLY A 196 2.59 -8.01 -11.15
CA GLY A 196 3.08 -8.73 -9.98
C GLY A 196 2.86 -10.24 -10.07
N THR A 197 3.37 -10.96 -9.07
CA THR A 197 3.13 -12.41 -8.91
C THR A 197 1.65 -12.73 -8.71
N TRP A 198 1.27 -13.98 -8.99
CA TRP A 198 -0.11 -14.44 -8.80
C TRP A 198 -0.49 -14.54 -7.32
N LYS A 199 -1.63 -13.98 -6.91
CA LYS A 199 -2.11 -14.00 -5.52
C LYS A 199 -3.00 -15.20 -5.21
N PHE A 200 -2.70 -15.89 -4.12
CA PHE A 200 -3.57 -16.87 -3.49
C PHE A 200 -3.94 -16.47 -2.06
N VAL A 201 -5.11 -16.93 -1.62
CA VAL A 201 -5.53 -16.84 -0.21
C VAL A 201 -5.79 -18.23 0.33
N TYR A 202 -4.93 -18.74 1.21
CA TYR A 202 -5.12 -20.10 1.74
C TYR A 202 -5.90 -20.09 3.04
N ASP A 203 -5.40 -19.41 4.08
CA ASP A 203 -6.07 -19.32 5.37
C ASP A 203 -6.61 -17.93 5.73
N GLY A 204 -7.19 -17.79 6.91
CA GLY A 204 -7.75 -16.53 7.42
C GLY A 204 -6.80 -15.72 8.28
N SER A 205 -7.33 -15.06 9.32
CA SER A 205 -6.55 -14.24 10.26
C SER A 205 -6.53 -14.85 11.65
N ASN A 206 -5.41 -14.71 12.35
CA ASN A 206 -5.25 -15.26 13.69
C ASN A 206 -6.18 -14.55 14.70
N GLN A 207 -6.38 -13.24 14.56
CA GLN A 207 -7.26 -12.46 15.42
C GLN A 207 -8.75 -12.77 15.19
N GLY A 208 -9.10 -13.17 13.96
CA GLY A 208 -10.44 -13.62 13.59
C GLY A 208 -10.70 -15.09 13.86
N TYR A 209 -9.77 -15.81 14.53
CA TYR A 209 -9.85 -17.25 14.75
C TYR A 209 -9.96 -18.09 13.47
N THR A 210 -9.53 -17.56 12.32
CA THR A 210 -9.60 -18.22 11.01
C THR A 210 -8.23 -18.51 10.40
N GLY A 211 -7.13 -18.13 11.05
CA GLY A 211 -5.80 -18.67 10.71
C GLY A 211 -5.72 -20.15 11.07
N TYR A 212 -5.08 -20.97 10.22
CA TYR A 212 -5.05 -22.42 10.39
C TYR A 212 -3.84 -22.89 11.20
N PHE A 213 -4.03 -23.28 12.46
CA PHE A 213 -2.95 -23.68 13.37
C PHE A 213 -2.69 -25.19 13.38
N LYS A 214 -1.44 -25.56 13.63
CA LYS A 214 -1.11 -26.92 14.09
C LYS A 214 -1.78 -27.20 15.43
N LYS A 215 -2.03 -28.47 15.72
CA LYS A 215 -2.48 -28.90 17.05
C LYS A 215 -1.46 -28.45 18.12
N PRO A 216 -1.92 -28.09 19.32
CA PRO A 216 -3.30 -28.16 19.84
C PRO A 216 -4.22 -26.99 19.43
N GLY A 217 -3.85 -26.15 18.45
CA GLY A 217 -4.69 -25.04 17.98
C GLY A 217 -4.43 -23.73 18.73
N TYR A 218 -5.42 -22.84 18.83
CA TYR A 218 -5.27 -21.52 19.45
C TYR A 218 -4.92 -21.59 20.96
N TRP A 219 -4.23 -20.58 21.47
CA TRP A 219 -3.83 -20.50 22.88
C TRP A 219 -5.02 -20.42 23.84
N ASN A 220 -5.98 -19.54 23.57
CA ASN A 220 -7.21 -19.38 24.36
C ASN A 220 -8.45 -19.34 23.45
N PRO A 221 -8.90 -20.50 22.92
CA PRO A 221 -10.04 -20.57 22.00
C PRO A 221 -11.35 -20.12 22.65
N SER A 222 -11.48 -20.30 23.97
CA SER A 222 -12.68 -19.91 24.72
C SER A 222 -12.95 -18.40 24.69
N PHE A 223 -11.92 -17.56 24.51
CA PHE A 223 -12.09 -16.12 24.35
C PHE A 223 -12.88 -15.77 23.06
N GLY A 224 -12.70 -16.55 22.00
CA GLY A 224 -13.49 -16.45 20.77
C GLY A 224 -14.78 -17.27 20.77
N GLY A 225 -15.14 -17.90 21.90
CA GLY A 225 -16.31 -18.78 21.98
C GLY A 225 -16.10 -20.19 21.42
N TYR A 226 -14.84 -20.59 21.16
CA TYR A 226 -14.52 -21.91 20.61
C TYR A 226 -14.09 -22.91 21.71
N ALA A 227 -14.31 -24.19 21.43
CA ALA A 227 -13.89 -25.28 22.31
C ALA A 227 -12.35 -25.44 22.35
N PRO A 228 -11.78 -25.97 23.45
CA PRO A 228 -10.39 -26.38 23.49
C PRO A 228 -10.02 -27.29 22.31
N GLY A 229 -8.84 -27.10 21.72
CA GLY A 229 -8.40 -27.86 20.54
C GLY A 229 -8.80 -27.27 19.19
N TYR A 230 -9.55 -26.15 19.19
CA TYR A 230 -9.90 -25.40 17.98
C TYR A 230 -8.65 -24.81 17.33
N ASP A 231 -8.47 -25.11 16.05
CA ASP A 231 -7.32 -24.75 15.22
C ASP A 231 -7.69 -23.82 14.05
N GLY A 232 -8.95 -23.39 14.01
CA GLY A 232 -9.52 -22.56 12.95
C GLY A 232 -10.52 -23.30 12.04
N LEU A 233 -10.45 -24.63 11.96
CA LEU A 233 -11.37 -25.39 11.11
C LEU A 233 -12.81 -25.40 11.69
N PRO A 234 -13.85 -25.44 10.83
CA PRO A 234 -13.80 -25.66 9.38
C PRO A 234 -13.59 -24.40 8.53
N SER A 235 -13.60 -23.21 9.12
CA SER A 235 -13.53 -21.92 8.43
C SER A 235 -12.11 -21.46 8.07
N ALA A 236 -11.09 -22.21 8.49
CA ALA A 236 -9.72 -21.75 8.38
C ALA A 236 -9.20 -21.71 6.95
N VAL A 237 -9.67 -22.56 6.05
CA VAL A 237 -9.12 -22.67 4.69
C VAL A 237 -10.14 -22.24 3.63
N THR A 238 -9.67 -21.48 2.66
CA THR A 238 -10.48 -21.00 1.52
C THR A 238 -10.77 -22.11 0.52
N TYR A 239 -9.90 -23.13 0.47
CA TYR A 239 -10.02 -24.32 -0.37
C TYR A 239 -9.25 -25.48 0.23
N THR A 240 -9.46 -26.70 -0.27
CA THR A 240 -8.85 -27.90 0.32
C THR A 240 -7.35 -27.95 0.08
N ARG A 241 -6.64 -28.75 0.89
CA ARG A 241 -5.20 -28.99 0.71
C ARG A 241 -4.86 -29.59 -0.65
N GLU A 242 -5.71 -30.48 -1.16
CA GLU A 242 -5.54 -31.07 -2.49
C GLU A 242 -5.61 -29.98 -3.56
N LYS A 243 -6.54 -29.03 -3.41
CA LYS A 243 -6.66 -27.91 -4.34
C LYS A 243 -5.45 -26.96 -4.23
N LEU A 244 -4.92 -26.74 -3.03
CA LEU A 244 -3.66 -26.01 -2.84
C LEU A 244 -2.52 -26.67 -3.63
N GLU A 245 -2.30 -27.97 -3.42
CA GLU A 245 -1.25 -28.72 -4.10
C GLU A 245 -1.42 -28.68 -5.63
N GLU A 246 -2.66 -28.80 -6.13
CA GLU A 246 -2.98 -28.66 -7.55
C GLU A 246 -2.61 -27.28 -8.11
N GLN A 247 -2.97 -26.19 -7.42
CA GLN A 247 -2.67 -24.83 -7.89
C GLN A 247 -1.17 -24.52 -7.83
N VAL A 248 -0.50 -24.94 -6.76
CA VAL A 248 0.96 -24.74 -6.61
C VAL A 248 1.72 -25.49 -7.71
N ASP A 249 1.38 -26.75 -7.97
CA ASP A 249 1.98 -27.53 -9.06
C ASP A 249 1.72 -26.87 -10.43
N PHE A 250 0.48 -26.47 -10.71
CA PHE A 250 0.12 -25.83 -11.98
C PHE A 250 0.95 -24.58 -12.26
N TYR A 251 1.04 -23.65 -11.30
CA TYR A 251 1.78 -22.40 -11.49
C TYR A 251 3.30 -22.62 -11.55
N HIS A 252 3.83 -23.49 -10.69
CA HIS A 252 5.25 -23.84 -10.69
C HIS A 252 5.67 -24.51 -12.01
N ALA A 253 4.92 -25.49 -12.50
CA ALA A 253 5.19 -26.17 -13.77
C ALA A 253 5.19 -25.22 -14.97
N LYS A 254 4.46 -24.11 -14.89
CA LYS A 254 4.39 -23.05 -15.91
C LYS A 254 5.43 -21.96 -15.74
N SER A 255 6.32 -22.08 -14.75
CA SER A 255 7.30 -21.05 -14.39
C SER A 255 6.66 -19.69 -14.05
N GLU A 256 5.49 -19.72 -13.43
CA GLU A 256 4.75 -18.54 -13.01
C GLU A 256 4.89 -18.34 -11.49
N PRO A 257 5.56 -17.26 -11.04
CA PRO A 257 5.77 -17.01 -9.62
C PRO A 257 4.47 -16.53 -8.97
N PHE A 258 4.27 -16.91 -7.70
CA PHE A 258 3.05 -16.62 -6.97
C PHE A 258 3.36 -16.25 -5.52
N GLU A 259 2.42 -15.56 -4.90
CA GLU A 259 2.40 -15.25 -3.49
C GLU A 259 1.12 -15.77 -2.83
N ILE A 260 1.23 -16.24 -1.58
CA ILE A 260 0.12 -16.90 -0.90
C ILE A 260 -0.04 -16.42 0.53
N HIS A 261 -1.26 -15.99 0.88
CA HIS A 261 -1.62 -15.66 2.25
C HIS A 261 -1.52 -16.89 3.15
N THR A 262 -0.66 -16.82 4.18
CA THR A 262 -0.55 -17.84 5.23
C THR A 262 -0.26 -17.20 6.59
N ASN A 263 -1.20 -17.26 7.52
CA ASN A 263 -1.04 -16.73 8.88
C ASN A 263 -0.76 -17.82 9.91
N GLY A 264 -1.47 -18.95 9.83
CA GLY A 264 -1.36 -20.03 10.79
C GLY A 264 -0.20 -20.99 10.50
N SER A 265 0.27 -21.67 11.55
CA SER A 265 1.39 -22.62 11.48
C SER A 265 1.09 -23.85 10.60
N GLN A 266 -0.17 -24.30 10.53
CA GLN A 266 -0.54 -25.41 9.64
C GLN A 266 -0.68 -24.93 8.19
N ALA A 267 -1.17 -23.71 7.98
CA ALA A 267 -1.20 -23.10 6.64
C ALA A 267 0.20 -23.00 6.02
N ALA A 268 1.20 -22.59 6.82
CA ALA A 268 2.60 -22.57 6.40
C ALA A 268 3.14 -23.97 6.07
N GLU A 269 2.83 -24.97 6.90
CA GLU A 269 3.22 -26.38 6.69
C GLU A 269 2.66 -26.95 5.38
N ASP A 270 1.38 -26.69 5.11
CA ASP A 270 0.69 -27.13 3.89
C ASP A 270 1.26 -26.44 2.65
N PHE A 271 1.52 -25.12 2.72
CA PHE A 271 2.15 -24.36 1.64
C PHE A 271 3.54 -24.90 1.29
N ILE A 272 4.42 -25.06 2.28
CA ILE A 272 5.80 -25.53 2.04
C ILE A 272 5.78 -26.94 1.47
N THR A 273 4.91 -27.81 1.98
CA THR A 273 4.76 -29.17 1.46
C THR A 273 4.28 -29.17 0.01
N ALA A 274 3.36 -28.26 -0.36
CA ALA A 274 2.92 -28.11 -1.75
C ALA A 274 4.06 -27.67 -2.67
N ILE A 275 4.87 -26.69 -2.24
CA ILE A 275 6.06 -26.24 -2.98
C ILE A 275 7.07 -27.38 -3.16
N GLU A 276 7.41 -28.09 -2.08
CA GLU A 276 8.34 -29.22 -2.13
C GLU A 276 7.90 -30.31 -3.11
N LYS A 277 6.60 -30.61 -3.13
CA LYS A 277 6.03 -31.57 -4.09
C LYS A 277 6.16 -31.06 -5.53
N ALA A 278 5.85 -29.80 -5.78
CA ALA A 278 5.95 -29.18 -7.10
C ALA A 278 7.41 -29.12 -7.59
N VAL A 279 8.35 -28.69 -6.74
CA VAL A 279 9.79 -28.63 -7.06
C VAL A 279 10.35 -30.03 -7.34
N ALA A 280 9.94 -31.04 -6.58
CA ALA A 280 10.33 -32.42 -6.83
C ALA A 280 9.74 -32.99 -8.12
N ALA A 281 8.57 -32.50 -8.56
CA ALA A 281 7.92 -32.90 -9.81
C ALA A 281 8.53 -32.20 -11.03
N HIS A 282 9.02 -30.97 -10.87
CA HIS A 282 9.55 -30.12 -11.95
C HIS A 282 10.96 -29.59 -11.62
N PRO A 283 11.98 -30.47 -11.48
CA PRO A 283 13.31 -30.10 -10.98
C PRO A 283 14.08 -29.11 -11.86
N ASP A 284 13.65 -28.91 -13.10
CA ASP A 284 14.25 -27.97 -14.05
C ASP A 284 13.74 -26.53 -13.88
N VAL A 285 12.62 -26.33 -13.17
CA VAL A 285 12.09 -24.99 -12.86
C VAL A 285 12.82 -24.42 -11.64
N LYS A 286 13.35 -23.19 -11.76
CA LYS A 286 14.21 -22.55 -10.74
C LYS A 286 13.95 -21.06 -10.63
N ASP A 287 14.44 -20.43 -9.56
CA ASP A 287 14.30 -19.00 -9.28
C ASP A 287 12.85 -18.51 -9.37
N MET A 288 11.92 -19.27 -8.80
CA MET A 288 10.50 -18.90 -8.83
C MET A 288 10.12 -17.86 -7.77
N ARG A 289 10.93 -17.67 -6.72
CA ARG A 289 10.68 -16.62 -5.72
C ARG A 289 9.27 -16.70 -5.10
N HIS A 290 8.69 -17.91 -5.03
CA HIS A 290 7.36 -18.10 -4.46
C HIS A 290 7.37 -17.55 -3.03
N THR A 291 6.33 -16.79 -2.71
CA THR A 291 6.32 -15.96 -1.51
C THR A 291 5.19 -16.35 -0.56
N SER A 292 5.51 -16.59 0.70
CA SER A 292 4.52 -16.65 1.77
C SER A 292 4.20 -15.24 2.24
N ILE A 293 2.94 -14.83 2.14
CA ILE A 293 2.42 -13.53 2.60
C ILE A 293 1.94 -13.67 4.04
N HIS A 294 2.24 -12.64 4.82
CA HIS A 294 2.18 -12.51 6.27
C HIS A 294 3.20 -13.38 6.99
N ALA A 295 3.32 -14.65 6.59
CA ALA A 295 4.24 -15.64 7.14
C ALA A 295 4.25 -15.59 8.67
N GLN A 296 3.08 -15.35 9.28
CA GLN A 296 3.00 -14.85 10.65
C GLN A 296 3.47 -15.91 11.64
N MET A 297 3.08 -17.16 11.42
CA MET A 297 3.46 -18.31 12.23
C MET A 297 4.41 -19.25 11.49
N MET A 298 5.36 -18.70 10.74
CA MET A 298 6.43 -19.49 10.15
C MET A 298 7.32 -20.05 11.28
N GLU A 299 7.28 -21.36 11.51
CA GLU A 299 8.11 -22.02 12.52
C GLU A 299 9.55 -22.16 12.01
N ARG A 300 10.51 -22.39 12.91
CA ARG A 300 11.91 -22.53 12.52
C ARG A 300 12.14 -23.61 11.45
N GLN A 301 11.50 -24.77 11.60
CA GLN A 301 11.61 -25.87 10.62
C GLN A 301 11.05 -25.50 9.23
N HIS A 302 10.07 -24.60 9.17
CA HIS A 302 9.58 -24.09 7.89
C HIS A 302 10.68 -23.30 7.17
N ILE A 303 11.41 -22.43 7.88
CA ILE A 303 12.51 -21.65 7.30
C ILE A 303 13.66 -22.57 6.89
N GLU A 304 14.03 -23.54 7.73
CA GLU A 304 15.03 -24.57 7.41
C GLU A 304 14.67 -25.30 6.09
N ARG A 305 13.39 -25.65 5.90
CA ARG A 305 12.90 -26.26 4.65
C ARG A 305 12.94 -25.32 3.45
N LEU A 306 12.57 -24.05 3.62
CA LEU A 306 12.62 -23.04 2.55
C LEU A 306 14.05 -22.84 2.02
N VAL A 307 15.06 -22.84 2.91
CA VAL A 307 16.49 -22.73 2.53
C VAL A 307 17.15 -24.09 2.22
N GLY A 308 16.36 -25.16 2.20
CA GLY A 308 16.84 -26.52 1.92
C GLY A 308 17.81 -27.09 2.95
N ASP A 309 17.83 -26.59 4.18
CA ASP A 309 18.59 -27.19 5.28
C ASP A 309 17.74 -28.24 5.99
N TYR A 310 18.04 -29.52 5.74
CA TYR A 310 17.33 -30.63 6.36
C TYR A 310 18.09 -31.25 7.53
N SER A 311 19.22 -30.67 7.94
CA SER A 311 20.16 -31.29 8.88
C SER A 311 19.61 -31.45 10.29
N LYS A 312 18.64 -30.63 10.68
CA LYS A 312 18.07 -30.60 12.04
C LYS A 312 16.64 -31.14 12.15
N LEU A 313 15.94 -31.37 11.03
CA LEU A 313 14.52 -31.71 11.02
C LEU A 313 14.20 -32.94 11.90
N ASP A 314 15.02 -34.00 11.82
CA ASP A 314 14.80 -35.23 12.60
C ASP A 314 15.06 -35.05 14.09
N ALA A 315 16.02 -34.20 14.46
CA ALA A 315 16.39 -33.94 15.86
C ALA A 315 15.36 -33.03 16.56
N THR A 316 14.66 -32.18 15.80
CA THR A 316 13.71 -31.21 16.34
C THR A 316 12.24 -31.56 16.10
N LYS A 317 11.96 -32.67 15.42
CA LYS A 317 10.58 -33.04 15.00
C LYS A 317 9.58 -33.11 16.16
N ASP A 318 10.03 -33.55 17.34
CA ASP A 318 9.17 -33.72 18.52
C ASP A 318 8.76 -32.38 19.17
N MET A 319 9.29 -31.26 18.68
CA MET A 319 8.85 -29.90 19.04
C MET A 319 7.62 -29.44 18.26
N TYR A 320 7.17 -30.21 17.27
CA TYR A 320 6.08 -29.83 16.37
C TYR A 320 5.06 -30.95 16.24
N GLU A 321 3.82 -30.58 15.92
CA GLU A 321 2.75 -31.54 15.59
C GLU A 321 2.36 -31.40 14.11
N SER A 322 1.71 -32.42 13.55
CA SER A 322 1.17 -32.42 12.18
C SER A 322 2.18 -32.10 11.08
N LEU A 323 3.43 -32.55 11.24
CA LEU A 323 4.48 -32.40 10.22
C LEU A 323 4.14 -33.16 8.92
N SER A 324 4.53 -32.59 7.78
CA SER A 324 4.35 -33.16 6.46
C SER A 324 5.49 -32.76 5.50
N GLY A 325 5.44 -33.26 4.26
CA GLY A 325 6.48 -32.98 3.26
C GLY A 325 7.87 -33.44 3.71
N ALA A 326 8.91 -32.69 3.32
CA ALA A 326 10.29 -33.02 3.63
C ALA A 326 10.57 -33.07 5.14
N ALA A 327 9.71 -32.54 6.01
CA ALA A 327 9.87 -32.70 7.46
C ALA A 327 9.83 -34.18 7.88
N VAL A 328 9.05 -35.04 7.20
CA VAL A 328 8.83 -36.45 7.58
C VAL A 328 8.98 -37.44 6.43
N ASP A 329 8.99 -36.98 5.18
CA ASP A 329 9.11 -37.81 3.97
C ASP A 329 10.56 -37.80 3.46
N THR A 330 11.31 -38.85 3.79
CA THR A 330 12.71 -39.01 3.37
C THR A 330 12.88 -39.23 1.87
N ASP A 331 11.87 -39.81 1.20
CA ASP A 331 11.93 -40.03 -0.24
C ASP A 331 11.73 -38.70 -0.99
N LEU A 332 10.86 -37.83 -0.49
CA LEU A 332 10.74 -36.46 -0.97
C LEU A 332 12.03 -35.66 -0.73
N ARG A 333 12.68 -35.78 0.44
CA ARG A 333 14.02 -35.17 0.67
C ARG A 333 15.02 -35.58 -0.41
N ALA A 334 15.08 -36.88 -0.73
CA ALA A 334 15.98 -37.41 -1.74
C ALA A 334 15.66 -36.86 -3.14
N ARG A 335 14.38 -36.80 -3.53
CA ARG A 335 13.94 -36.21 -4.81
C ARG A 335 14.24 -34.71 -4.92
N LEU A 336 14.24 -34.00 -3.80
CA LEU A 336 14.64 -32.58 -3.71
C LEU A 336 16.16 -32.37 -3.74
N GLY A 337 16.96 -33.42 -4.00
CA GLY A 337 18.42 -33.36 -3.95
C GLY A 337 18.92 -33.01 -2.54
N ASN A 338 18.22 -33.50 -1.50
CA ASN A 338 18.46 -33.15 -0.09
C ASN A 338 18.53 -31.63 0.14
N GLY A 339 17.59 -30.91 -0.46
CA GLY A 339 17.37 -29.48 -0.27
C GLY A 339 18.03 -28.59 -1.31
N GLN A 340 18.86 -29.13 -2.20
CA GLN A 340 19.47 -28.31 -3.25
C GLN A 340 18.43 -27.69 -4.19
N LEU A 341 17.40 -28.45 -4.57
CA LEU A 341 16.36 -27.93 -5.47
C LEU A 341 15.50 -26.85 -4.80
N MET A 342 15.35 -26.89 -3.47
CA MET A 342 14.66 -25.84 -2.72
C MET A 342 15.48 -24.55 -2.67
N ARG A 343 16.81 -24.66 -2.43
CA ARG A 343 17.74 -23.51 -2.49
C ARG A 343 17.68 -22.80 -3.83
N ASP A 344 17.60 -23.55 -4.92
CA ASP A 344 17.56 -23.02 -6.28
C ASP A 344 16.28 -22.20 -6.58
N GLN A 345 15.28 -22.17 -5.68
CA GLN A 345 14.02 -21.43 -5.88
C GLN A 345 14.04 -19.98 -5.38
N ASN A 346 14.96 -19.60 -4.49
CA ASN A 346 14.99 -18.28 -3.85
C ASN A 346 13.66 -17.90 -3.17
N LEU A 347 13.05 -18.81 -2.41
CA LEU A 347 11.75 -18.62 -1.74
C LEU A 347 11.80 -17.45 -0.75
N ILE A 348 10.66 -16.78 -0.54
CA ILE A 348 10.59 -15.52 0.22
C ILE A 348 9.51 -15.59 1.28
N ASN A 349 9.78 -14.99 2.44
CA ASN A 349 8.76 -14.71 3.46
C ASN A 349 8.45 -13.21 3.50
N SER A 350 7.23 -12.81 3.18
CA SER A 350 6.76 -11.42 3.35
C SER A 350 6.06 -11.27 4.68
N TYR A 351 6.70 -10.62 5.64
CA TYR A 351 6.20 -10.50 7.00
C TYR A 351 5.28 -9.30 7.19
N PHE A 352 4.10 -9.53 7.76
CA PHE A 352 3.28 -8.46 8.32
C PHE A 352 3.82 -8.03 9.69
N ILE A 353 5.00 -7.39 9.69
CA ILE A 353 5.82 -7.19 10.90
C ILE A 353 5.16 -6.27 11.94
N ASN A 354 4.22 -5.44 11.50
CA ASN A 354 3.40 -4.58 12.35
C ASN A 354 2.51 -5.35 13.33
N HIS A 355 2.34 -6.67 13.18
CA HIS A 355 1.65 -7.47 14.18
C HIS A 355 2.24 -7.36 15.57
N ALA A 356 3.57 -7.24 15.68
CA ALA A 356 4.23 -7.03 16.96
C ALA A 356 3.78 -5.72 17.62
N TYR A 357 3.69 -4.63 16.85
CA TYR A 357 3.29 -3.32 17.35
C TYR A 357 1.80 -3.26 17.70
N PHE A 358 0.90 -3.59 16.77
CA PHE A 358 -0.54 -3.37 17.01
C PHE A 358 -1.22 -4.45 17.85
N TRP A 359 -0.74 -5.70 17.79
CA TRP A 359 -1.42 -6.85 18.42
C TRP A 359 -0.49 -7.72 19.27
N GLY A 360 0.75 -7.30 19.54
CA GLY A 360 1.74 -8.07 20.28
C GLY A 360 1.21 -8.68 21.58
N ASP A 361 0.65 -7.84 22.47
CA ASP A 361 0.06 -8.27 23.74
C ASP A 361 -1.06 -9.30 23.53
N ARG A 362 -1.98 -9.03 22.60
CA ARG A 362 -3.14 -9.88 22.32
C ARG A 362 -2.71 -11.24 21.76
N HIS A 363 -1.69 -11.27 20.91
CA HIS A 363 -1.11 -12.50 20.39
C HIS A 363 -0.50 -13.34 21.51
N LEU A 364 0.24 -12.73 22.43
CA LEU A 364 0.82 -13.41 23.58
C LEU A 364 -0.23 -13.90 24.59
N GLU A 365 -1.31 -13.16 24.79
CA GLU A 365 -2.28 -13.43 25.86
C GLU A 365 -3.47 -14.29 25.42
N ILE A 366 -3.86 -14.24 24.15
CA ILE A 366 -5.14 -14.78 23.65
C ILE A 366 -4.95 -15.74 22.49
N PHE A 367 -4.27 -15.32 21.42
CA PHE A 367 -4.32 -16.06 20.16
C PHE A 367 -3.24 -17.14 20.07
N MET A 368 -1.99 -16.77 20.34
CA MET A 368 -0.81 -17.62 20.08
C MET A 368 -0.16 -18.16 21.35
N GLY A 369 -0.24 -17.40 22.44
CA GLY A 369 0.42 -17.74 23.69
C GLY A 369 1.90 -17.30 23.70
N PRO A 370 2.56 -17.33 24.86
CA PRO A 370 3.94 -16.88 25.00
C PRO A 370 4.95 -17.75 24.23
N GLY A 371 4.68 -19.04 24.01
CA GLY A 371 5.58 -19.92 23.25
C GLY A 371 5.65 -19.59 21.77
N ARG A 372 4.48 -19.44 21.12
CA ARG A 372 4.37 -19.16 19.68
C ARG A 372 4.47 -17.67 19.37
N GLY A 373 3.79 -16.82 20.14
CA GLY A 373 3.73 -15.38 19.89
C GLY A 373 5.10 -14.71 19.93
N LYS A 374 6.04 -15.23 20.74
CA LYS A 374 7.42 -14.73 20.77
C LYS A 374 8.20 -14.93 19.48
N ASN A 375 7.78 -15.88 18.66
CA ASN A 375 8.41 -16.26 17.40
C ASN A 375 7.61 -15.80 16.17
N MET A 376 6.55 -15.00 16.33
CA MET A 376 5.75 -14.56 15.17
C MET A 376 6.54 -13.65 14.22
N ASN A 377 6.23 -13.65 12.92
CA ASN A 377 6.94 -12.88 11.89
C ASN A 377 8.49 -12.97 12.06
N PRO A 378 9.08 -14.17 11.98
CA PRO A 378 10.44 -14.47 12.44
C PRO A 378 11.55 -13.96 11.49
N ALA A 379 11.68 -12.64 11.36
CA ALA A 379 12.70 -12.02 10.53
C ALA A 379 14.13 -12.37 10.98
N GLY A 380 14.36 -12.53 12.29
CA GLY A 380 15.68 -12.89 12.81
C GLY A 380 16.13 -14.28 12.39
N TRP A 381 15.24 -15.27 12.31
CA TRP A 381 15.59 -16.57 11.74
C TRP A 381 15.87 -16.49 10.26
N SER A 382 15.07 -15.72 9.51
CA SER A 382 15.36 -15.51 8.08
C SER A 382 16.75 -14.91 7.87
N VAL A 383 17.13 -13.91 8.66
CA VAL A 383 18.49 -13.35 8.65
C VAL A 383 19.56 -14.40 9.01
N ALA A 384 19.34 -15.18 10.06
CA ALA A 384 20.34 -16.13 10.54
C ALA A 384 20.58 -17.31 9.58
N MET A 385 19.59 -17.62 8.75
CA MET A 385 19.60 -18.74 7.80
C MET A 385 19.74 -18.29 6.34
N ASP A 386 20.00 -17.00 6.09
CA ASP A 386 20.11 -16.40 4.76
C ASP A 386 18.86 -16.62 3.87
N ASN A 387 17.68 -16.63 4.49
CA ASN A 387 16.40 -16.66 3.79
C ASN A 387 15.98 -15.23 3.41
N LEU A 388 15.50 -15.04 2.18
CA LEU A 388 14.97 -13.75 1.73
C LEU A 388 13.65 -13.42 2.42
N TYR A 389 13.45 -12.13 2.74
CA TYR A 389 12.21 -11.66 3.36
C TYR A 389 11.85 -10.23 2.95
N THR A 390 10.55 -9.93 2.99
CA THR A 390 10.01 -8.58 2.76
C THR A 390 9.10 -8.15 3.90
N PHE A 391 8.70 -6.88 3.93
CA PHE A 391 7.72 -6.35 4.88
C PHE A 391 6.59 -5.63 4.16
N HIS A 392 5.38 -5.71 4.73
CA HIS A 392 4.22 -4.97 4.24
C HIS A 392 3.34 -4.48 5.40
N ASN A 393 2.45 -3.52 5.09
CA ASN A 393 1.47 -2.98 6.03
C ASN A 393 0.05 -3.55 5.83
N ASP A 394 -0.17 -4.30 4.75
CA ASP A 394 -1.47 -4.86 4.37
C ASP A 394 -2.58 -3.80 4.40
N THR A 395 -2.28 -2.61 3.89
CA THR A 395 -3.18 -1.45 3.95
C THR A 395 -4.52 -1.79 3.30
N THR A 396 -5.67 -1.57 3.94
CA THR A 396 -5.90 -0.71 5.13
C THR A 396 -5.97 -1.43 6.48
N VAL A 397 -5.55 -2.70 6.57
CA VAL A 397 -5.54 -3.46 7.84
C VAL A 397 -4.67 -2.76 8.89
N THR A 398 -3.49 -2.26 8.50
CA THR A 398 -2.80 -1.19 9.23
C THR A 398 -2.56 0.01 8.31
N PRO A 399 -2.41 1.24 8.84
CA PRO A 399 -2.02 2.39 8.03
C PRO A 399 -0.71 2.13 7.27
N ILE A 400 -0.60 2.66 6.04
CA ILE A 400 0.64 2.58 5.26
C ILE A 400 1.75 3.35 6.00
N SER A 401 2.84 2.66 6.34
CA SER A 401 4.00 3.27 6.99
C SER A 401 5.19 2.30 6.93
N PRO A 402 6.07 2.43 5.91
CA PRO A 402 7.33 1.68 5.85
C PRO A 402 8.21 1.92 7.08
N LEU A 403 8.24 3.15 7.60
CA LEU A 403 9.02 3.51 8.79
C LEU A 403 8.49 2.84 10.07
N ARG A 404 7.17 2.62 10.19
CA ARG A 404 6.58 1.78 11.27
C ARG A 404 6.96 0.31 11.11
N SER A 405 6.97 -0.22 9.89
CA SER A 405 7.44 -1.59 9.64
C SER A 405 8.91 -1.75 10.05
N LEU A 406 9.73 -0.76 9.70
CA LEU A 406 11.14 -0.69 10.07
C LEU A 406 11.32 -0.63 11.60
N GLN A 407 10.59 0.25 12.30
CA GLN A 407 10.61 0.28 13.77
C GLN A 407 10.17 -1.05 14.38
N SER A 408 9.08 -1.64 13.88
CA SER A 408 8.53 -2.90 14.41
C SER A 408 9.48 -4.08 14.20
N ALA A 409 10.23 -4.10 13.10
CA ALA A 409 11.25 -5.11 12.81
C ALA A 409 12.46 -4.99 13.76
N VAL A 410 12.86 -3.76 14.10
CA VAL A 410 14.04 -3.49 14.96
C VAL A 410 13.70 -3.63 16.44
N GLU A 411 12.51 -3.19 16.88
CA GLU A 411 12.17 -3.15 18.30
C GLU A 411 11.36 -4.34 18.77
N ARG A 412 10.38 -4.78 17.96
CA ARG A 412 9.43 -5.84 18.31
C ARG A 412 8.69 -5.55 19.62
N VAL A 413 8.30 -4.29 19.85
CA VAL A 413 7.58 -3.84 21.05
C VAL A 413 6.13 -3.52 20.70
N SER A 414 5.18 -3.94 21.54
CA SER A 414 3.77 -3.65 21.38
C SER A 414 3.42 -2.19 21.75
N ALA A 415 2.43 -1.63 21.07
CA ALA A 415 1.92 -0.30 21.32
C ALA A 415 0.91 -0.31 22.47
N PRO A 416 0.84 0.77 23.27
CA PRO A 416 -0.28 0.96 24.18
C PRO A 416 -1.56 1.17 23.36
N THR A 417 -2.59 0.37 23.64
CA THR A 417 -3.89 0.48 22.96
C THR A 417 -5.03 0.36 23.98
N SER A 418 -6.27 0.61 23.55
CA SER A 418 -7.43 0.29 24.39
C SER A 418 -7.58 -1.22 24.66
N LEU A 419 -6.82 -2.07 23.97
CA LEU A 419 -6.85 -3.52 24.07
C LEU A 419 -5.70 -4.12 24.89
N GLY A 420 -4.65 -3.34 25.22
CA GLY A 420 -3.44 -3.83 25.90
C GLY A 420 -2.57 -2.69 26.44
N ALA A 421 -1.82 -2.96 27.50
CA ALA A 421 -0.99 -1.96 28.16
C ALA A 421 0.14 -1.42 27.27
N GLY A 422 0.60 -2.21 26.31
CA GLY A 422 1.74 -1.87 25.46
C GLY A 422 3.07 -1.89 26.19
N GLY A 423 4.15 -1.62 25.45
CA GLY A 423 5.51 -1.65 25.98
C GLY A 423 6.04 -3.07 26.20
N THR A 424 5.29 -4.11 25.82
CA THR A 424 5.72 -5.50 25.93
C THR A 424 6.72 -5.81 24.84
N LEU A 425 7.91 -6.28 25.22
CA LEU A 425 8.83 -6.90 24.27
C LEU A 425 8.23 -8.23 23.79
N VAL A 426 7.87 -8.27 22.52
CA VAL A 426 7.17 -9.41 21.93
C VAL A 426 8.11 -10.57 21.72
N SER A 427 9.39 -10.37 21.38
CA SER A 427 10.26 -11.44 20.86
C SER A 427 11.50 -11.71 21.70
N GLY A 428 12.05 -12.92 21.53
CA GLY A 428 13.01 -13.60 22.40
C GLY A 428 14.33 -12.88 22.69
N GLU A 429 15.14 -13.52 23.52
CA GLU A 429 16.42 -12.99 24.01
C GLU A 429 17.59 -13.84 23.51
N GLY A 430 18.71 -13.19 23.15
CA GLY A 430 19.95 -13.87 22.78
C GLY A 430 20.09 -14.19 21.29
N LYS A 431 21.24 -14.75 20.92
CA LYS A 431 21.62 -15.09 19.53
C LYS A 431 21.92 -16.58 19.33
N ASP A 432 21.64 -17.40 20.33
CA ASP A 432 21.74 -18.85 20.20
C ASP A 432 20.48 -19.38 19.49
N LEU A 433 20.66 -19.89 18.26
CA LEU A 433 19.55 -20.42 17.46
C LEU A 433 18.89 -21.64 18.10
N ASP A 434 19.65 -22.42 18.87
CA ASP A 434 19.18 -23.67 19.46
C ASP A 434 18.67 -23.49 20.90
N ALA A 435 18.58 -22.26 21.40
CA ALA A 435 18.01 -21.97 22.71
C ALA A 435 16.52 -22.29 22.78
N ILE A 436 16.14 -22.95 23.87
CA ILE A 436 14.75 -23.33 24.17
C ILE A 436 14.29 -22.75 25.49
N VAL A 437 13.00 -22.49 25.58
CA VAL A 437 12.29 -22.08 26.80
C VAL A 437 11.01 -22.90 26.92
N TYR A 438 10.58 -23.19 28.15
CA TYR A 438 9.35 -23.92 28.39
C TYR A 438 8.20 -22.95 28.65
N TYR A 439 7.11 -23.16 27.94
CA TYR A 439 5.84 -22.47 28.15
C TYR A 439 4.70 -23.46 28.06
N PRO A 440 3.54 -23.20 28.71
CA PRO A 440 2.33 -23.93 28.40
C PRO A 440 2.03 -23.84 26.89
N GLU A 441 1.55 -24.93 26.31
CA GLU A 441 1.24 -24.99 24.87
C GLU A 441 -0.09 -24.29 24.52
N VAL A 442 -1.04 -24.37 25.45
CA VAL A 442 -2.32 -23.66 25.49
C VAL A 442 -2.58 -23.11 26.89
N LYS A 443 -3.53 -22.20 27.05
CA LYS A 443 -3.81 -21.54 28.33
C LYS A 443 -4.21 -22.58 29.39
N GLY A 444 -3.36 -22.74 30.41
CA GLY A 444 -3.53 -23.75 31.47
C GLY A 444 -3.19 -25.19 31.07
N GLY A 445 -2.59 -25.39 29.89
CA GLY A 445 -2.12 -26.69 29.42
C GLY A 445 -0.73 -27.06 29.95
N THR A 446 -0.21 -28.18 29.46
CA THR A 446 1.13 -28.69 29.80
C THR A 446 2.22 -27.83 29.18
N GLU A 447 3.35 -27.70 29.87
CA GLU A 447 4.53 -27.04 29.32
C GLU A 447 5.22 -27.87 28.23
N LYS A 448 5.65 -27.18 27.18
CA LYS A 448 6.38 -27.72 26.02
C LYS A 448 7.59 -26.83 25.71
N PRO A 449 8.65 -27.39 25.09
CA PRO A 449 9.77 -26.59 24.64
C PRO A 449 9.37 -25.74 23.42
N PHE A 450 9.71 -24.46 23.47
CA PHE A 450 9.61 -23.52 22.35
C PHE A 450 10.98 -22.91 22.09
N TRP A 451 11.24 -22.54 20.84
CA TRP A 451 12.45 -21.78 20.51
C TRP A 451 12.44 -20.40 21.18
N ASN A 452 13.61 -19.96 21.62
CA ASN A 452 13.82 -18.62 22.16
C ASN A 452 14.97 -17.95 21.41
N TYR A 453 14.65 -17.25 20.33
CA TYR A 453 15.62 -16.52 19.53
C TYR A 453 15.15 -15.08 19.31
N ASP A 454 16.09 -14.14 19.33
CA ASP A 454 15.81 -12.73 19.08
C ASP A 454 15.46 -12.47 17.61
N GLN A 455 14.17 -12.29 17.33
CA GLN A 455 13.66 -12.03 15.98
C GLN A 455 13.89 -10.59 15.50
N ARG A 456 14.51 -9.71 16.31
CA ARG A 456 14.86 -8.35 15.89
C ARG A 456 16.01 -8.37 14.89
N ILE A 457 15.94 -7.45 13.94
CA ILE A 457 16.96 -7.24 12.89
C ILE A 457 17.50 -5.81 12.93
N SER A 458 18.62 -5.56 12.26
CA SER A 458 19.19 -4.22 12.14
C SER A 458 18.37 -3.32 11.19
N VAL A 459 18.58 -2.00 11.29
CA VAL A 459 17.96 -1.01 10.38
C VAL A 459 18.27 -1.32 8.91
N LEU A 460 19.53 -1.65 8.57
CA LEU A 460 19.90 -1.99 7.18
C LEU A 460 19.16 -3.22 6.67
N GLN A 461 19.10 -4.27 7.50
CA GLN A 461 18.36 -5.49 7.20
C GLN A 461 16.85 -5.21 7.04
N ALA A 462 16.31 -4.28 7.82
CA ALA A 462 14.91 -3.87 7.70
C ALA A 462 14.65 -3.09 6.40
N LEU A 463 15.56 -2.18 6.03
CA LEU A 463 15.49 -1.42 4.78
C LEU A 463 15.55 -2.33 3.56
N HIS A 464 16.40 -3.37 3.54
CA HIS A 464 16.41 -4.34 2.45
C HIS A 464 15.04 -5.01 2.25
N GLY A 465 14.37 -5.40 3.34
CA GLY A 465 13.03 -5.99 3.31
C GLY A 465 11.92 -5.03 2.87
N LEU A 466 12.17 -3.72 2.85
CA LEU A 466 11.24 -2.68 2.38
C LEU A 466 11.57 -2.15 0.98
N THR A 467 12.76 -2.46 0.43
CA THR A 467 13.27 -1.83 -0.80
C THR A 467 13.69 -2.86 -1.85
N ILE A 468 14.91 -3.38 -1.77
CA ILE A 468 15.49 -4.22 -2.83
C ILE A 468 14.89 -5.63 -2.88
N VAL A 469 14.51 -6.21 -1.74
CA VAL A 469 13.94 -7.57 -1.71
C VAL A 469 12.52 -7.61 -2.28
N PRO A 470 11.58 -6.68 -2.01
CA PRO A 470 10.28 -6.67 -2.70
C PRO A 470 10.41 -6.34 -4.20
N ALA A 471 11.41 -5.55 -4.61
CA ALA A 471 11.73 -5.40 -6.03
C ALA A 471 12.21 -6.73 -6.64
N TYR A 472 13.08 -7.45 -5.94
CA TYR A 472 13.55 -8.79 -6.35
C TYR A 472 12.40 -9.81 -6.41
N GLN A 473 11.51 -9.84 -5.42
CA GLN A 473 10.32 -10.70 -5.42
C GLN A 473 9.53 -10.58 -6.74
N ASN A 474 9.44 -9.36 -7.28
CA ASN A 474 8.64 -9.01 -8.44
C ASN A 474 9.42 -8.86 -9.76
N ARG A 475 10.69 -9.29 -9.81
CA ARG A 475 11.58 -9.17 -11.00
C ARG A 475 11.75 -7.72 -11.48
N LEU A 476 11.84 -6.80 -10.51
CA LEU A 476 11.98 -5.35 -10.71
C LEU A 476 13.30 -4.82 -10.09
N GLU A 477 14.16 -5.70 -9.60
CA GLU A 477 15.44 -5.37 -8.97
C GLU A 477 16.45 -4.68 -9.89
N ASP A 478 16.21 -4.66 -11.20
CA ASP A 478 16.99 -3.94 -12.19
C ASP A 478 16.50 -2.51 -12.41
N ARG A 479 15.29 -2.18 -11.95
CA ARG A 479 14.59 -0.90 -12.19
C ARG A 479 14.34 -0.09 -10.93
N VAL A 480 13.99 -0.73 -9.81
CA VAL A 480 13.67 -0.06 -8.53
C VAL A 480 14.36 -0.73 -7.33
N GLY A 481 14.08 -0.24 -6.12
CA GLY A 481 14.50 -0.86 -4.86
C GLY A 481 15.91 -0.52 -4.39
N SER A 482 16.70 0.25 -5.15
CA SER A 482 17.99 0.81 -4.69
C SER A 482 18.37 2.03 -5.51
N ILE A 483 19.16 2.94 -4.93
CA ILE A 483 19.74 4.08 -5.65
C ILE A 483 21.02 3.62 -6.36
N LYS A 484 20.96 3.45 -7.68
CA LYS A 484 22.08 3.02 -8.53
C LYS A 484 21.89 3.52 -9.95
N GLU A 485 22.98 3.85 -10.64
CA GLU A 485 22.95 4.19 -12.07
C GLU A 485 22.20 3.12 -12.90
N GLY A 486 21.36 3.59 -13.82
CA GLY A 486 20.53 2.75 -14.69
C GLY A 486 19.15 2.38 -14.14
N LYS A 487 18.87 2.68 -12.87
CA LYS A 487 17.54 2.51 -12.25
C LYS A 487 16.69 3.77 -12.35
N PHE A 488 15.39 3.63 -12.12
CA PHE A 488 14.51 4.79 -11.98
C PHE A 488 14.91 5.66 -10.79
N ALA A 489 14.75 6.97 -10.96
CA ALA A 489 14.94 7.97 -9.90
C ALA A 489 13.75 7.96 -8.92
N ASP A 490 13.60 6.83 -8.24
CA ASP A 490 12.54 6.57 -7.27
C ASP A 490 13.17 6.50 -5.88
N PHE A 491 13.09 7.59 -5.12
CA PHE A 491 13.69 7.70 -3.79
C PHE A 491 12.93 8.66 -2.89
N VAL A 492 13.28 8.64 -1.61
CA VAL A 492 12.72 9.53 -0.58
C VAL A 492 13.83 10.34 0.07
N ILE A 493 13.46 11.53 0.52
CA ILE A 493 14.27 12.35 1.41
C ILE A 493 13.63 12.29 2.79
N LEU A 494 14.41 11.85 3.77
CA LEU A 494 14.02 11.78 5.17
C LEU A 494 14.62 12.96 5.93
N ASP A 495 13.88 13.55 6.86
CA ASP A 495 14.37 14.68 7.66
C ASP A 495 15.49 14.30 8.64
N ARG A 496 15.63 13.00 8.93
CA ARG A 496 16.61 12.45 9.87
C ARG A 496 17.17 11.13 9.35
N ASP A 497 18.42 10.87 9.69
CA ASP A 497 19.11 9.62 9.35
C ASP A 497 18.54 8.44 10.19
N PRO A 498 17.92 7.42 9.56
CA PRO A 498 17.40 6.25 10.26
C PRO A 498 18.48 5.41 10.96
N PHE A 499 19.76 5.58 10.62
CA PHE A 499 20.87 4.92 11.30
C PHE A 499 21.36 5.67 12.55
N ALA A 500 20.99 6.94 12.70
CA ALA A 500 21.45 7.80 13.79
C ALA A 500 20.41 8.02 14.90
N VAL A 501 19.12 7.89 14.60
CA VAL A 501 18.06 8.02 15.60
C VAL A 501 17.93 6.77 16.48
N LYS A 502 17.27 6.92 17.63
CA LYS A 502 16.91 5.75 18.44
C LYS A 502 15.87 4.89 17.69
N PRO A 503 15.89 3.56 17.86
CA PRO A 503 14.88 2.70 17.25
C PRO A 503 13.43 3.14 17.51
N SER A 504 13.16 3.66 18.72
CA SER A 504 11.83 4.11 19.14
C SER A 504 11.30 5.32 18.37
N GLU A 505 12.20 6.03 17.69
CA GLU A 505 11.92 7.26 16.94
C GLU A 505 11.83 7.00 15.42
N LEU A 506 12.14 5.78 14.94
CA LEU A 506 12.20 5.45 13.51
C LEU A 506 10.88 5.74 12.77
N ALA A 507 9.73 5.39 13.35
CA ALA A 507 8.43 5.66 12.72
C ALA A 507 7.99 7.14 12.78
N SER A 508 8.71 7.98 13.55
CA SER A 508 8.46 9.42 13.65
C SER A 508 9.30 10.25 12.69
N ILE A 509 10.25 9.63 11.97
CA ILE A 509 11.02 10.30 10.92
C ILE A 509 10.02 10.82 9.87
N ARG A 510 10.18 12.09 9.50
CA ARG A 510 9.31 12.70 8.49
C ARG A 510 9.86 12.38 7.11
N VAL A 511 8.96 12.00 6.21
CA VAL A 511 9.24 11.97 4.78
C VAL A 511 9.13 13.41 4.27
N ALA A 512 10.26 14.07 4.07
CA ALA A 512 10.30 15.45 3.59
C ALA A 512 9.88 15.52 2.12
N SER A 513 10.26 14.52 1.32
CA SER A 513 9.86 14.41 -0.09
C SER A 513 9.87 12.97 -0.58
N THR A 514 8.97 12.68 -1.52
CA THR A 514 8.94 11.42 -2.30
C THR A 514 9.06 11.74 -3.78
N ILE A 515 10.02 11.10 -4.44
CA ILE A 515 10.35 11.34 -5.85
C ILE A 515 10.11 10.06 -6.63
N VAL A 516 9.41 10.17 -7.77
CA VAL A 516 9.15 9.06 -8.71
C VAL A 516 9.44 9.56 -10.12
N GLY A 517 10.41 8.93 -10.79
CA GLY A 517 10.79 9.28 -12.16
C GLY A 517 11.04 10.78 -12.36
N ASP A 518 11.91 11.36 -11.53
CA ASP A 518 12.28 12.79 -11.51
C ASP A 518 11.15 13.76 -11.13
N THR A 519 9.98 13.25 -10.72
CA THR A 519 8.84 14.08 -10.27
C THR A 519 8.69 14.01 -8.76
N VAL A 520 8.59 15.18 -8.10
CA VAL A 520 8.21 15.25 -6.68
C VAL A 520 6.73 14.95 -6.55
N VAL A 521 6.40 13.76 -6.04
CA VAL A 521 5.03 13.27 -5.87
C VAL A 521 4.52 13.37 -4.43
N HIS A 522 5.34 13.87 -3.52
CA HIS A 522 4.94 14.35 -2.20
C HIS A 522 6.00 15.29 -1.62
N GLY A 523 5.54 16.26 -0.82
CA GLY A 523 6.39 17.07 0.04
C GLY A 523 7.07 18.24 -0.67
N VAL A 524 8.05 18.81 0.02
CA VAL A 524 8.82 19.98 -0.42
C VAL A 524 10.30 19.60 -0.31
N LEU A 525 11.06 19.87 -1.37
CA LEU A 525 12.49 19.57 -1.37
C LEU A 525 13.20 20.39 -0.27
N PRO A 526 14.24 19.83 0.38
CA PRO A 526 15.11 20.64 1.22
C PRO A 526 15.65 21.83 0.41
N ASP A 527 15.74 22.99 1.06
CA ASP A 527 16.21 24.27 0.49
C ASP A 527 15.30 24.93 -0.58
N ASP A 528 14.08 24.43 -0.79
CA ASP A 528 13.08 25.11 -1.64
C ASP A 528 12.60 26.42 -0.98
N GLU A 529 12.40 27.47 -1.78
CA GLU A 529 11.85 28.76 -1.31
C GLU A 529 10.32 28.74 -1.23
N SER A 530 9.69 27.68 -1.77
CA SER A 530 8.25 27.41 -1.65
C SER A 530 7.98 26.27 -0.67
N PHE A 531 7.11 26.52 0.31
CA PHE A 531 6.62 25.58 1.30
C PHE A 531 5.21 25.05 1.00
N ALA A 532 4.63 25.43 -0.14
CA ALA A 532 3.42 24.83 -0.69
C ALA A 532 3.74 24.02 -1.96
N SER A 533 3.02 22.92 -2.17
CA SER A 533 3.25 21.96 -3.25
C SER A 533 1.92 21.35 -3.76
N GLN A 534 2.00 20.69 -4.91
CA GLN A 534 0.95 19.79 -5.42
C GLN A 534 -0.44 20.42 -5.55
N LEU A 535 -0.53 21.58 -6.20
CA LEU A 535 -1.84 22.12 -6.59
C LEU A 535 -2.54 21.15 -7.55
N ALA A 536 -3.77 20.75 -7.22
CA ALA A 536 -4.59 19.83 -8.00
C ALA A 536 -6.09 20.08 -7.81
N PRO A 537 -6.97 19.58 -8.69
CA PRO A 537 -8.38 19.43 -8.40
C PRO A 537 -8.59 18.60 -7.13
N ALA A 538 -9.45 19.04 -6.23
CA ALA A 538 -9.70 18.32 -4.99
C ALA A 538 -10.54 17.05 -5.23
N TYR A 539 -10.37 16.05 -4.37
CA TYR A 539 -11.20 14.84 -4.39
C TYR A 539 -12.66 15.12 -3.99
N ILE A 540 -12.90 16.20 -3.24
CA ILE A 540 -14.24 16.74 -2.97
C ILE A 540 -14.59 17.66 -4.12
N GLN A 541 -15.75 17.46 -4.75
CA GLN A 541 -16.29 18.32 -5.80
C GLN A 541 -17.79 18.51 -5.58
N PRO A 542 -18.40 19.60 -6.08
CA PRO A 542 -19.85 19.69 -6.16
C PRO A 542 -20.43 18.57 -7.04
N GLY A 543 -21.72 18.27 -6.85
CA GLY A 543 -22.39 17.22 -7.61
C GLY A 543 -22.30 17.44 -9.12
N GLY A 544 -21.88 16.41 -9.87
CA GLY A 544 -21.77 16.45 -11.33
C GLY A 544 -20.56 17.24 -11.87
N VAL A 545 -19.60 17.61 -11.02
CA VAL A 545 -18.38 18.31 -11.44
C VAL A 545 -17.20 17.35 -11.47
N THR A 546 -16.49 17.33 -12.60
CA THR A 546 -15.20 16.66 -12.76
C THR A 546 -14.30 17.58 -13.55
N PRO A 547 -13.32 18.22 -12.89
CA PRO A 547 -12.35 19.04 -13.60
C PRO A 547 -11.50 18.19 -14.56
N THR A 548 -11.23 18.72 -15.75
CA THR A 548 -10.35 18.11 -16.77
C THR A 548 -9.31 19.11 -17.24
N ASP A 549 -8.35 18.65 -18.03
CA ASP A 549 -7.29 19.49 -18.64
C ASP A 549 -6.53 20.37 -17.63
N PHE A 550 -6.44 19.90 -16.38
CA PHE A 550 -5.82 20.65 -15.31
C PHE A 550 -4.33 20.84 -15.57
N LYS A 551 -3.87 22.08 -15.45
CA LYS A 551 -2.47 22.47 -15.56
C LYS A 551 -2.14 23.38 -14.41
N SER A 552 -0.98 23.21 -13.81
CA SER A 552 -0.48 24.11 -12.78
C SER A 552 1.02 24.29 -12.91
N GLN A 553 1.50 25.45 -12.48
CA GLN A 553 2.90 25.77 -12.33
C GLN A 553 3.13 26.50 -11.00
N SER A 554 4.14 26.09 -10.26
CA SER A 554 4.63 26.88 -9.12
C SER A 554 5.43 28.07 -9.65
N LEU A 555 5.25 29.24 -9.05
CA LEU A 555 6.00 30.44 -9.36
C LEU A 555 6.95 30.76 -8.22
N ASP A 556 8.23 30.98 -8.56
CA ASP A 556 9.20 31.47 -7.59
C ASP A 556 8.79 32.87 -7.06
N PRO A 557 9.19 33.24 -5.83
CA PRO A 557 8.79 34.50 -5.22
C PRO A 557 9.09 35.72 -6.09
N ALA A 558 10.25 35.76 -6.78
CA ALA A 558 10.65 36.90 -7.60
C ALA A 558 9.77 37.04 -8.85
N THR A 559 9.47 35.93 -9.54
CA THR A 559 8.54 35.92 -10.67
C THR A 559 7.14 36.34 -10.25
N ALA A 560 6.66 35.85 -9.10
CA ALA A 560 5.34 36.18 -8.61
C ALA A 560 5.22 37.67 -8.20
N GLU A 561 6.24 38.24 -7.56
CA GLU A 561 6.28 39.68 -7.21
C GLU A 561 6.43 40.59 -8.43
N LYS A 562 7.08 40.11 -9.50
CA LYS A 562 7.18 40.87 -10.75
C LYS A 562 5.86 40.88 -11.53
N THR A 563 5.08 39.80 -11.43
CA THR A 563 3.88 39.58 -12.25
C THR A 563 2.62 40.09 -11.56
N TYR A 564 2.56 40.00 -10.23
CA TYR A 564 1.36 40.31 -9.46
C TYR A 564 1.61 41.35 -8.37
N ALA A 565 0.52 41.92 -7.84
CA ALA A 565 0.59 42.83 -6.71
C ALA A 565 1.33 42.21 -5.50
N SER A 566 2.12 43.03 -4.81
CA SER A 566 2.82 42.62 -3.59
C SER A 566 1.85 42.13 -2.53
N LEU A 567 2.28 41.14 -1.74
CA LEU A 567 1.48 40.64 -0.63
C LEU A 567 1.25 41.74 0.42
N PRO A 568 0.19 41.64 1.23
CA PRO A 568 -0.06 42.60 2.31
C PRO A 568 1.15 42.75 3.25
N GLU A 569 1.38 43.96 3.75
CA GLU A 569 2.50 44.24 4.66
C GLU A 569 2.49 43.30 5.87
N GLY A 570 3.66 42.73 6.20
CA GLY A 570 3.82 41.79 7.31
C GLY A 570 3.45 40.34 6.99
N THR A 571 3.10 40.01 5.75
CA THR A 571 2.87 38.63 5.31
C THR A 571 4.08 38.03 4.59
N LYS A 572 4.26 36.72 4.72
CA LYS A 572 5.30 35.93 4.06
C LYS A 572 4.65 34.88 3.17
N ARG A 573 5.22 34.65 1.99
CA ARG A 573 4.73 33.71 1.00
C ARG A 573 5.14 32.29 1.39
N LEU A 574 4.18 31.36 1.49
CA LEU A 574 4.49 29.93 1.51
C LEU A 574 4.59 29.39 0.09
N GLY A 575 3.78 29.87 -0.85
CA GLY A 575 3.91 29.46 -2.25
C GLY A 575 2.91 30.17 -3.13
N THR A 576 3.11 30.09 -4.43
CA THR A 576 2.21 30.68 -5.43
C THR A 576 2.12 29.78 -6.64
N PHE A 577 0.90 29.57 -7.10
CA PHE A 577 0.62 28.74 -8.25
C PHE A 577 -0.19 29.53 -9.26
N ASP A 578 0.13 29.34 -10.52
CA ASP A 578 -0.73 29.70 -11.65
C ASP A 578 -1.28 28.42 -12.27
N PHE A 579 -2.59 28.38 -12.53
CA PHE A 579 -3.25 27.15 -12.97
C PHE A 579 -4.48 27.40 -13.83
N SER A 580 -4.89 26.36 -14.55
CA SER A 580 -6.12 26.32 -15.34
C SER A 580 -6.79 24.95 -15.27
N ALA A 581 -8.12 24.90 -15.40
CA ALA A 581 -8.91 23.68 -15.49
C ALA A 581 -10.17 23.90 -16.35
N THR A 582 -10.59 22.85 -17.07
CA THR A 582 -11.89 22.79 -17.72
C THR A 582 -12.92 22.20 -16.76
N ILE A 583 -14.10 22.81 -16.64
CA ILE A 583 -15.21 22.34 -15.81
C ILE A 583 -16.55 22.48 -16.55
N PRO A 584 -17.64 21.84 -16.08
CA PRO A 584 -18.97 22.14 -16.62
C PRO A 584 -19.33 23.62 -16.45
N ALA A 585 -19.71 24.30 -17.54
CA ALA A 585 -20.01 25.72 -17.54
C ALA A 585 -21.04 26.13 -16.46
N GLY A 586 -20.78 27.26 -15.80
CA GLY A 586 -21.59 27.82 -14.72
C GLY A 586 -21.54 27.06 -13.39
N LYS A 587 -20.64 26.08 -13.24
CA LYS A 587 -20.44 25.35 -11.98
C LYS A 587 -19.24 25.88 -11.20
N SER A 588 -19.17 25.50 -9.93
CA SER A 588 -17.97 25.68 -9.10
C SER A 588 -17.11 24.43 -9.11
N ALA A 589 -15.81 24.60 -8.89
CA ALA A 589 -14.88 23.49 -8.63
C ALA A 589 -14.07 23.76 -7.37
N VAL A 590 -13.67 22.67 -6.71
CA VAL A 590 -12.78 22.71 -5.55
C VAL A 590 -11.39 22.31 -5.97
N PHE A 591 -10.39 23.06 -5.50
CA PHE A 591 -8.98 22.78 -5.70
C PHE A 591 -8.31 22.57 -4.34
N GLN A 592 -7.15 21.93 -4.35
CA GLN A 592 -6.36 21.67 -3.15
C GLN A 592 -4.87 21.89 -3.42
N MET A 593 -4.13 22.22 -2.37
CA MET A 593 -2.66 22.20 -2.35
C MET A 593 -2.18 21.66 -1.01
N ASN A 594 -1.01 21.03 -0.99
CA ASN A 594 -0.32 20.64 0.23
C ASN A 594 0.62 21.75 0.68
N PHE A 595 0.88 21.88 1.98
CA PHE A 595 1.86 22.82 2.51
C PHE A 595 2.40 22.37 3.86
N LEU A 596 3.54 22.92 4.26
CA LEU A 596 4.15 22.66 5.57
C LEU A 596 3.60 23.62 6.63
N GLY A 597 3.23 23.08 7.79
CA GLY A 597 2.83 23.85 8.95
C GLY A 597 4.00 24.67 9.50
N ASN A 598 3.69 25.79 10.15
CA ASN A 598 4.67 26.79 10.57
C ASN A 598 4.74 27.00 12.10
N GLY A 599 4.12 26.13 12.89
CA GLY A 599 4.10 26.26 14.35
C GLY A 599 3.07 27.25 14.91
N GLU A 600 2.29 27.94 14.07
CA GLU A 600 1.32 28.96 14.47
C GLU A 600 -0.14 28.51 14.28
N ALA A 601 -1.09 29.32 14.77
CA ALA A 601 -2.51 29.07 14.59
C ALA A 601 -2.95 29.24 13.13
N VAL A 602 -3.97 28.48 12.71
CA VAL A 602 -4.57 28.55 11.37
C VAL A 602 -4.96 29.97 10.96
N ASN A 603 -5.44 30.80 11.88
CA ASN A 603 -5.83 32.19 11.60
C ASN A 603 -4.68 33.13 11.20
N THR A 604 -3.43 32.69 11.33
CA THR A 604 -2.25 33.41 10.79
C THR A 604 -2.07 33.15 9.29
N MET A 605 -2.74 32.14 8.75
CA MET A 605 -2.69 31.76 7.35
C MET A 605 -3.72 32.54 6.53
N SER A 606 -3.38 32.83 5.28
CA SER A 606 -4.28 33.44 4.31
C SER A 606 -4.08 32.84 2.93
N LEU A 607 -5.18 32.49 2.27
CA LEU A 607 -5.19 32.20 0.83
C LEU A 607 -5.60 33.47 0.08
N LEU A 608 -4.85 33.79 -0.96
CA LEU A 608 -4.93 35.07 -1.65
C LEU A 608 -5.07 34.85 -3.16
N LYS A 609 -6.06 35.53 -3.75
CA LYS A 609 -6.21 35.74 -5.19
C LYS A 609 -5.31 36.91 -5.60
N LEU A 610 -4.48 36.69 -6.61
CA LEU A 610 -3.57 37.70 -7.13
C LEU A 610 -4.03 38.23 -8.50
N THR A 611 -3.86 39.53 -8.72
CA THR A 611 -3.89 40.17 -10.03
C THR A 611 -2.70 41.13 -10.15
N GLU A 612 -2.46 41.70 -11.33
CA GLU A 612 -1.38 42.68 -11.54
C GLU A 612 -1.44 43.86 -10.55
N THR A 613 -2.63 44.23 -10.08
CA THR A 613 -2.84 45.47 -9.30
C THR A 613 -3.55 45.26 -7.97
N LYS A 614 -4.07 44.06 -7.68
CA LYS A 614 -4.88 43.82 -6.49
C LYS A 614 -4.62 42.44 -5.88
N VAL A 615 -4.70 42.40 -4.56
CA VAL A 615 -4.75 41.17 -3.76
C VAL A 615 -6.15 41.07 -3.13
N THR A 616 -6.78 39.91 -3.22
CA THR A 616 -8.08 39.65 -2.58
C THR A 616 -7.98 38.38 -1.72
N SER A 617 -8.46 38.43 -0.47
CA SER A 617 -8.41 37.27 0.43
C SER A 617 -9.61 36.35 0.22
N TYR A 618 -9.36 35.05 0.26
CA TYR A 618 -10.41 34.04 0.42
C TYR A 618 -10.93 34.05 1.86
N GLU A 619 -12.22 33.77 2.04
CA GLU A 619 -12.86 33.70 3.35
C GLU A 619 -12.69 32.28 3.95
N TYR A 620 -12.15 32.20 5.16
CA TYR A 620 -11.89 30.92 5.83
C TYR A 620 -13.18 30.28 6.34
N GLY A 621 -13.40 29.01 6.01
CA GLY A 621 -14.51 28.19 6.49
C GLY A 621 -14.92 27.15 5.45
N MET A 622 -14.99 25.88 5.87
CA MET A 622 -15.44 24.78 5.00
C MET A 622 -16.95 24.91 4.71
N PRO A 623 -17.36 25.05 3.43
CA PRO A 623 -18.77 25.02 3.07
C PRO A 623 -19.39 23.65 3.33
N THR A 624 -20.70 23.61 3.59
CA THR A 624 -21.44 22.35 3.55
C THR A 624 -21.45 21.78 2.12
N PRO A 625 -21.64 20.47 1.93
CA PRO A 625 -21.68 19.87 0.58
C PRO A 625 -22.68 20.53 -0.39
N ALA A 626 -23.80 21.07 0.13
CA ALA A 626 -24.79 21.78 -0.67
C ALA A 626 -24.36 23.21 -1.06
N GLU A 627 -23.51 23.84 -0.25
CA GLU A 627 -23.01 25.20 -0.50
C GLU A 627 -21.85 25.23 -1.47
N LEU A 628 -21.16 24.09 -1.70
CA LEU A 628 -20.02 24.03 -2.62
C LEU A 628 -20.32 24.55 -4.03
N GLU A 629 -21.57 24.48 -4.50
CA GLU A 629 -21.97 25.01 -5.80
C GLU A 629 -21.89 26.54 -5.91
N THR A 630 -21.98 27.26 -4.79
CA THR A 630 -22.09 28.73 -4.74
C THR A 630 -21.04 29.39 -3.84
N ALA A 631 -20.13 28.60 -3.26
CA ALA A 631 -19.15 29.03 -2.26
C ALA A 631 -17.83 29.57 -2.84
N SER A 632 -17.84 30.14 -4.04
CA SER A 632 -16.66 30.77 -4.65
C SER A 632 -15.98 31.74 -3.67
N GLY A 633 -14.65 31.68 -3.56
CA GLY A 633 -13.90 32.50 -2.62
C GLY A 633 -13.82 31.95 -1.19
N LYS A 634 -14.36 30.76 -0.89
CA LYS A 634 -14.16 30.06 0.39
C LYS A 634 -12.93 29.18 0.37
N TRP A 635 -12.27 29.02 1.51
CA TRP A 635 -11.15 28.08 1.69
C TRP A 635 -11.08 27.50 3.10
N TRP A 636 -10.41 26.37 3.28
CA TRP A 636 -10.19 25.75 4.59
C TRP A 636 -8.92 24.89 4.59
N ILE A 637 -8.42 24.56 5.79
CA ILE A 637 -7.27 23.67 5.98
C ILE A 637 -7.74 22.39 6.65
N ALA A 638 -7.17 21.25 6.27
CA ALA A 638 -7.30 19.98 6.98
C ALA A 638 -5.92 19.33 7.16
N ASP A 639 -5.79 18.50 8.19
CA ASP A 639 -4.62 17.64 8.37
C ASP A 639 -4.56 16.59 7.24
N ILE A 640 -3.39 16.31 6.67
CA ILE A 640 -3.27 15.30 5.61
C ILE A 640 -3.72 13.90 6.08
N ASP A 641 -3.54 13.61 7.38
CA ASP A 641 -3.94 12.36 8.03
C ASP A 641 -5.46 12.30 8.30
N ALA A 642 -6.14 13.44 8.29
CA ALA A 642 -7.56 13.58 8.54
C ALA A 642 -8.23 14.60 7.60
N SER A 643 -7.96 14.47 6.29
CA SER A 643 -8.27 15.51 5.29
C SER A 643 -9.77 15.83 5.10
N THR A 644 -10.66 15.01 5.65
CA THR A 644 -12.12 15.25 5.68
C THR A 644 -12.58 16.12 6.84
N LYS A 645 -11.68 16.49 7.76
CA LYS A 645 -11.98 17.32 8.94
C LYS A 645 -11.27 18.65 8.82
N ALA A 646 -12.03 19.71 8.55
CA ALA A 646 -11.49 21.07 8.56
C ALA A 646 -11.00 21.45 9.97
N LEU A 647 -9.83 22.07 10.03
CA LEU A 647 -9.28 22.66 11.24
C LEU A 647 -10.02 23.96 11.58
N LYS A 648 -10.11 24.24 12.87
CA LYS A 648 -10.61 25.52 13.39
C LYS A 648 -9.53 26.58 13.28
N ALA A 649 -9.96 27.84 13.29
CA ALA A 649 -9.07 28.98 13.16
C ALA A 649 -8.03 29.09 14.30
N ASP A 650 -8.33 28.54 15.48
CA ASP A 650 -7.47 28.51 16.66
C ASP A 650 -6.63 27.23 16.79
N ASP A 651 -6.83 26.24 15.92
CA ASP A 651 -5.98 25.05 15.88
C ASP A 651 -4.56 25.43 15.45
N THR A 652 -3.55 24.80 16.07
CA THR A 652 -2.12 25.06 15.79
C THR A 652 -1.60 24.11 14.72
N LEU A 653 -0.91 24.65 13.72
CA LEU A 653 -0.23 23.89 12.69
C LEU A 653 1.14 23.47 13.21
N MET A 654 1.39 22.17 13.33
CA MET A 654 2.68 21.65 13.75
C MET A 654 3.76 22.04 12.72
N MET A 655 4.91 22.50 13.20
CA MET A 655 6.05 22.88 12.34
C MET A 655 6.44 21.70 11.45
N ASP A 656 6.58 21.97 10.15
CA ASP A 656 6.96 21.04 9.09
C ASP A 656 6.03 19.81 8.89
N HIS A 657 4.91 19.73 9.60
CA HIS A 657 3.87 18.72 9.31
C HIS A 657 3.09 19.12 8.06
N THR A 658 2.73 18.14 7.23
CA THR A 658 2.01 18.41 5.98
C THR A 658 0.52 18.60 6.24
N TYR A 659 -0.03 19.70 5.75
CA TYR A 659 -1.46 20.00 5.74
C TYR A 659 -1.96 20.15 4.31
N THR A 660 -3.28 20.02 4.11
CA THR A 660 -3.93 20.28 2.83
C THR A 660 -4.84 21.50 2.96
N ALA A 661 -4.62 22.50 2.13
CA ALA A 661 -5.54 23.64 1.96
C ALA A 661 -6.47 23.37 0.77
N PHE A 662 -7.75 23.66 0.93
CA PHE A 662 -8.79 23.54 -0.10
C PHE A 662 -9.43 24.88 -0.37
N PHE A 663 -9.88 25.12 -1.59
CA PHE A 663 -10.56 26.36 -1.97
C PHE A 663 -11.51 26.16 -3.14
N VAL A 664 -12.51 27.04 -3.24
CA VAL A 664 -13.58 26.98 -4.23
C VAL A 664 -13.51 28.17 -5.18
N ILE A 665 -13.65 27.91 -6.47
CA ILE A 665 -13.81 28.94 -7.51
C ILE A 665 -15.03 28.58 -8.36
N ALA A 666 -15.90 29.55 -8.59
CA ALA A 666 -16.99 29.44 -9.56
C ALA A 666 -16.54 29.90 -10.95
N ASP A 667 -16.98 29.17 -11.99
CA ASP A 667 -16.84 29.59 -13.39
C ASP A 667 -17.37 31.01 -13.58
N ASN A 668 -16.56 31.86 -14.22
CA ASN A 668 -16.86 33.28 -14.45
C ASN A 668 -17.11 34.11 -13.18
N ASP A 669 -16.57 33.71 -12.02
CA ASP A 669 -16.58 34.55 -10.83
C ASP A 669 -15.83 35.87 -11.10
N PRO A 670 -16.44 37.04 -10.85
CA PRO A 670 -15.84 38.33 -11.22
C PRO A 670 -14.58 38.70 -10.42
N VAL A 671 -14.22 37.91 -9.41
CA VAL A 671 -13.09 38.15 -8.51
C VAL A 671 -12.08 37.00 -8.56
N PHE A 672 -12.57 35.76 -8.44
CA PHE A 672 -11.76 34.56 -8.20
C PHE A 672 -11.55 33.69 -9.43
N ASP A 673 -12.09 34.08 -10.59
CA ASP A 673 -11.79 33.47 -11.88
C ASP A 673 -11.24 34.55 -12.81
N HIS A 674 -10.00 34.40 -13.26
CA HIS A 674 -9.40 35.38 -14.16
C HIS A 674 -9.88 35.22 -15.60
N ASP A 675 -10.25 34.00 -15.99
CA ASP A 675 -10.78 33.71 -17.32
C ASP A 675 -12.31 33.85 -17.31
N GLY A 676 -12.84 34.59 -18.28
CA GLY A 676 -14.29 34.79 -18.45
C GLY A 676 -14.90 33.87 -19.50
N THR A 677 -14.20 32.78 -19.84
CA THR A 677 -14.66 31.80 -20.80
C THR A 677 -15.48 30.73 -20.10
N ASP A 678 -16.73 30.56 -20.51
CA ASP A 678 -17.62 29.51 -19.98
C ASP A 678 -16.93 28.13 -19.91
N GLY A 679 -16.88 27.57 -18.71
CA GLY A 679 -16.32 26.26 -18.42
C GLY A 679 -14.80 26.24 -18.25
N VAL A 680 -14.14 27.39 -18.10
CA VAL A 680 -12.70 27.50 -17.90
C VAL A 680 -12.42 28.28 -16.62
N ILE A 681 -11.84 27.61 -15.63
CA ILE A 681 -11.25 28.29 -14.47
C ILE A 681 -9.76 28.48 -14.75
N ALA A 682 -9.27 29.70 -14.65
CA ALA A 682 -7.82 29.95 -14.64
C ALA A 682 -7.46 31.05 -13.65
N ASP A 683 -6.51 30.79 -12.76
CA ASP A 683 -6.20 31.75 -11.70
C ASP A 683 -4.82 31.58 -11.04
N PRO A 684 -4.08 32.68 -10.76
CA PRO A 684 -3.00 32.67 -9.78
C PRO A 684 -3.48 32.75 -8.32
N VAL A 685 -3.10 31.75 -7.52
CA VAL A 685 -3.38 31.66 -6.08
C VAL A 685 -2.08 31.65 -5.25
N ALA A 686 -2.05 32.38 -4.14
CA ALA A 686 -0.94 32.41 -3.20
C ALA A 686 -1.37 32.02 -1.79
N LEU A 687 -0.60 31.12 -1.16
CA LEU A 687 -0.71 30.83 0.26
C LEU A 687 0.33 31.66 1.01
N ALA A 688 -0.10 32.34 2.08
CA ALA A 688 0.74 33.22 2.86
C ALA A 688 0.45 33.08 4.36
N THR A 689 1.36 33.60 5.19
CA THR A 689 1.23 33.64 6.64
C THR A 689 1.76 34.95 7.22
N THR A 690 1.21 35.40 8.34
CA THR A 690 1.84 36.44 9.19
C THR A 690 2.83 35.86 10.20
N GLY A 691 2.88 34.53 10.33
CA GLY A 691 3.77 33.80 11.21
C GLY A 691 5.21 33.64 10.68
N PRO A 692 6.01 32.75 11.30
CA PRO A 692 7.27 32.30 10.72
C PRO A 692 7.00 31.43 9.47
N LEU A 693 8.05 31.21 8.68
CA LEU A 693 8.03 30.20 7.62
C LEU A 693 8.45 28.84 8.21
N PRO A 694 8.02 27.73 7.59
CA PRO A 694 8.54 26.41 7.90
C PRO A 694 10.07 26.35 7.75
N ASP A 695 10.70 25.40 8.44
CA ASP A 695 12.15 25.22 8.42
C ASP A 695 12.55 24.23 7.31
N ASN A 696 11.74 23.19 7.11
CA ASN A 696 11.95 22.11 6.15
C ASN A 696 13.38 21.51 6.17
N GLY A 697 14.04 21.50 7.33
CA GLY A 697 15.35 20.87 7.53
C GLY A 697 16.57 21.79 7.45
N THR A 698 16.40 23.12 7.42
CA THR A 698 17.54 24.07 7.38
C THR A 698 18.25 24.29 8.72
N ASN A 699 17.66 23.90 9.88
CA ASN A 699 18.35 23.97 11.16
C ASN A 699 19.27 22.76 11.45
N VAL A 700 20.40 22.71 10.75
CA VAL A 700 21.63 22.18 11.34
C VAL A 700 22.45 23.38 11.85
N GLY A 701 22.16 23.86 13.06
CA GLY A 701 23.06 24.71 13.88
C GLY A 701 23.57 26.00 13.24
N SER A 702 23.03 27.13 13.68
CA SER A 702 23.51 28.50 13.44
C SER A 702 25.04 28.67 13.32
N SER A 703 25.54 28.94 12.12
CA SER A 703 26.42 30.07 11.75
C SER A 703 26.99 29.83 10.35
N ASP A 704 26.30 30.28 9.30
CA ASP A 704 26.98 30.49 8.01
C ASP A 704 26.37 31.69 7.29
N ASP A 705 27.25 32.61 6.93
CA ASP A 705 26.98 33.93 6.39
C ASP A 705 26.78 33.86 4.88
N GLY A 706 25.62 33.37 4.44
CA GLY A 706 25.11 33.65 3.09
C GLY A 706 26.05 33.28 1.93
N GLY A 707 26.88 32.26 2.13
CA GLY A 707 27.82 31.76 1.13
C GLY A 707 27.24 30.56 0.36
N SER A 708 26.73 30.82 -0.83
CA SER A 708 26.38 29.80 -1.82
C SER A 708 27.53 28.78 -2.02
N SER A 709 27.23 27.49 -1.90
CA SER A 709 28.04 26.43 -2.52
C SER A 709 27.15 25.36 -3.18
N SER A 710 26.92 25.57 -4.47
CA SER A 710 26.88 24.57 -5.54
C SER A 710 26.42 23.14 -5.21
N GLY A 711 25.22 22.81 -5.70
CA GLY A 711 25.12 21.91 -6.85
C GLY A 711 24.76 20.46 -6.55
N CYS A 712 23.46 20.15 -6.58
CA CYS A 712 22.84 19.08 -7.37
C CYS A 712 21.32 19.14 -7.20
N THR A 713 20.69 20.15 -7.82
CA THR A 713 19.26 20.10 -8.09
C THR A 713 19.02 19.11 -9.23
N VAL A 714 18.47 17.94 -8.89
CA VAL A 714 17.80 17.08 -9.86
C VAL A 714 16.50 17.79 -10.22
N GLY A 715 16.41 18.41 -11.41
CA GLY A 715 15.11 18.82 -11.95
C GLY A 715 14.97 20.12 -12.76
N SER A 716 16.02 20.90 -13.05
CA SER A 716 15.85 22.09 -13.90
C SER A 716 16.78 22.11 -15.12
N THR A 717 16.19 21.92 -16.30
CA THR A 717 16.60 22.28 -17.67
C THR A 717 18.12 22.40 -17.98
N PRO A 718 18.71 21.55 -18.85
CA PRO A 718 20.17 21.39 -18.99
C PRO A 718 20.88 22.45 -19.86
N SER A 719 20.29 23.63 -20.09
CA SER A 719 20.82 24.59 -21.07
C SER A 719 22.08 25.34 -20.61
N TYR A 720 22.24 25.60 -19.31
CA TYR A 720 23.40 26.32 -18.79
C TYR A 720 24.62 25.43 -18.53
N ASP A 721 24.42 24.20 -18.05
CA ASP A 721 25.51 23.28 -17.74
C ASP A 721 26.20 22.74 -19.01
N LEU A 722 25.47 22.51 -20.09
CA LEU A 722 26.06 22.13 -21.38
C LEU A 722 26.93 23.25 -21.97
N LEU A 723 26.55 24.53 -21.78
CA LEU A 723 27.34 25.66 -22.27
C LEU A 723 28.66 25.78 -21.50
N LEU A 724 28.63 25.61 -20.17
CA LEU A 724 29.82 25.59 -19.30
C LEU A 724 30.71 24.37 -19.58
N LEU A 725 30.12 23.20 -19.82
CA LEU A 725 30.85 21.99 -20.20
C LEU A 725 31.53 22.15 -21.57
N PHE A 726 30.84 22.73 -22.56
CA PHE A 726 31.42 23.01 -23.89
C PHE A 726 32.48 24.11 -23.84
N LEU A 727 32.31 25.16 -23.03
CA LEU A 727 33.35 26.17 -22.79
C LEU A 727 34.58 25.57 -22.10
N GLY A 728 34.38 24.71 -21.09
CA GLY A 728 35.46 24.00 -20.40
C GLY A 728 36.23 23.03 -21.31
N LEU A 729 35.52 22.29 -22.16
CA LEU A 729 36.12 21.40 -23.17
C LEU A 729 36.89 22.22 -24.23
N SER A 730 36.37 23.37 -24.64
CA SER A 730 37.02 24.29 -25.58
C SER A 730 38.33 24.85 -25.02
N VAL A 731 38.33 25.26 -23.75
CA VAL A 731 39.53 25.76 -23.04
C VAL A 731 40.56 24.65 -22.88
N THR A 732 40.13 23.42 -22.57
CA THR A 732 41.04 22.28 -22.41
C THR A 732 41.68 21.87 -23.74
N VAL A 733 40.94 21.91 -24.85
CA VAL A 733 41.46 21.70 -26.20
C VAL A 733 42.40 22.83 -26.62
N PHE A 734 42.08 24.09 -26.31
CA PHE A 734 42.96 25.24 -26.56
C PHE A 734 44.28 25.11 -25.80
N LEU A 735 44.24 24.82 -24.49
CA LEU A 735 45.44 24.62 -23.66
C LEU A 735 46.30 23.45 -24.12
N ARG A 736 45.68 22.32 -24.53
CA ARG A 736 46.42 21.18 -25.12
C ARG A 736 47.06 21.53 -26.46
N THR A 737 46.42 22.38 -27.27
CA THR A 737 46.92 22.82 -28.58
C THR A 737 48.07 23.82 -28.43
N VAL A 738 47.96 24.76 -27.47
CA VAL A 738 49.03 25.71 -27.15
C VAL A 738 50.25 25.00 -26.54
N ARG A 739 50.06 24.03 -25.64
CA ARG A 739 51.15 23.20 -25.09
C ARG A 739 51.85 22.34 -26.15
N ARG A 740 51.12 21.84 -27.15
CA ARG A 740 51.73 21.11 -28.29
C ARG A 740 52.49 22.01 -29.26
N LYS A 741 52.14 23.29 -29.38
CA LYS A 741 52.86 24.26 -30.23
C LYS A 741 54.09 24.88 -29.57
N THR A 742 54.19 24.87 -28.24
CA THR A 742 55.37 25.34 -27.49
C THR A 742 56.40 24.25 -27.19
N ALA A 743 56.09 22.99 -27.54
CA ALA A 743 56.98 21.84 -27.44
C ALA A 743 57.56 21.38 -28.81
N LYS A 744 57.43 22.22 -29.84
CA LYS A 744 58.18 22.17 -31.10
C LYS A 744 58.92 23.50 -31.25
#